data_AF-A0A4S5B7K0-F1
#
_entry.id   AF-A0A4S5B7K0-F1
#
_cell.length_a   1.000
_cell.length_b   1.000
_cell.length_c   1.000
_cell.angle_alpha   90.00
_cell.angle_beta   90.00
_cell.angle_gamma   90.00
#
_symmetry.space_group_name_H-M   'P 1'
#
loop_
_entity.id
_entity.type
_entity.pdbx_description
1 polymer ?
#
loop_
_entity_poly.entity_id
_entity_poly.type
_entity_poly.pdbx_seq_one_letter_code
_entity_poly.pdbx_strand_id
1 'polypeptide(L)'
;MAAVQHRATTRTSNTDNNTTKTKSKATSARKSPATKRKRVSAETARAAAALKGLAVEAPAPSIEANEPGQFGRINVMDITPAEERGIFPARVELGEPFAMTAQVFIEGRTKVGATAIVRNPRGKETMRQAMTCINPGLDRWTVMVKCGEHSDLKPWEDGYAAVKRQLGEWTVTIEGWEDTYVSWLHDTRIKVRVMDDVDNALNSGAELLARWAATPDAGLTARDRKTLEKAAETMADQTLSAEDRLAAGDNPTIAALHETHPLRDGISPSQPQRFKVERPKSSFAAWYQFFPRSEGATIDPNTGKIIQGTLKTSMAGLERAAAEGFDIVYLPPVFPIGVTNRKGRNNTLVAEPDDPGSPFGIGSELGGHDTVDPLLGTMDDFKALCQRAHELGLEIALDFALQCSPDHPWVKAHPNWFRHKPDGSIAFAENPPKKYQDIYPIDFNADMAGIEKEVERVMDLWIKAGVTIFRVDNPHTKPVRFWQDVIAAVTKKHPEILFLAEAFTRPGMMRALSYVGFTQSHCYFPWRNTKDELEEYLPVTNGDDGYYQHNTFWPTTPDILTAYMRDNGVAGHCVRAVLAAMGSPSWGIYNGYELIENKQRPGFEEQIDNEKYEVKVRDWSKAKQYGVAEMLTALNKIRRAHPAALSYHNLTVLPTSDPNILAFARHTPAELTGTGQADTLIVVVNLDGHNAHQSMIHLELGELGLPTDRPLNVRDELTGREFQWSWDNYVSLAPWADVAHILSVQ
;
A
#
# COMPACT_ATOMS: atom_id res chain seq x y z
N MET A 1 -45.58 -5.63 -19.42
CA MET A 1 -46.23 -6.90 -19.79
C MET A 1 -46.06 -7.86 -18.62
N ALA A 2 -47.09 -7.98 -17.77
CA ALA A 2 -47.88 -9.21 -17.56
C ALA A 2 -47.00 -10.41 -17.12
N ALA A 3 -46.82 -10.74 -15.84
CA ALA A 3 -47.75 -11.21 -14.79
C ALA A 3 -48.19 -12.68 -14.92
N VAL A 4 -48.40 -13.30 -13.73
CA VAL A 4 -49.21 -14.51 -13.41
C VAL A 4 -48.41 -15.83 -13.33
N GLN A 5 -48.59 -16.76 -12.37
CA GLN A 5 -49.02 -16.84 -10.96
C GLN A 5 -49.11 -18.34 -10.59
N HIS A 6 -48.86 -18.68 -9.32
CA HIS A 6 -49.45 -19.74 -8.46
C HIS A 6 -49.80 -21.16 -9.00
N ARG A 7 -49.44 -22.18 -8.20
CA ARG A 7 -50.37 -22.82 -7.24
C ARG A 7 -49.73 -23.88 -6.33
N ALA A 8 -50.18 -23.86 -5.08
CA ALA A 8 -49.99 -24.88 -4.05
C ALA A 8 -51.04 -25.99 -4.16
N THR A 9 -50.78 -27.16 -3.54
CA THR A 9 -51.82 -28.01 -2.92
C THR A 9 -51.25 -28.92 -1.82
N THR A 10 -51.96 -28.89 -0.70
CA THR A 10 -51.91 -29.69 0.54
C THR A 10 -52.58 -31.07 0.38
N ARG A 11 -52.24 -32.03 1.27
CA ARG A 11 -53.11 -33.08 1.88
C ARG A 11 -52.27 -34.00 2.79
N THR A 12 -52.37 -33.89 4.12
CA THR A 12 -53.25 -34.59 5.10
C THR A 12 -52.94 -36.07 5.40
N SER A 13 -52.49 -36.29 6.65
CA SER A 13 -52.90 -37.30 7.65
C SER A 13 -52.99 -38.79 7.30
N ASN A 14 -52.31 -39.63 8.10
CA ASN A 14 -53.00 -40.70 8.83
C ASN A 14 -52.20 -41.25 10.04
N THR A 15 -52.98 -41.79 10.96
CA THR A 15 -52.75 -42.11 12.37
C THR A 15 -52.45 -43.59 12.63
N ASP A 16 -51.96 -43.83 13.86
CA ASP A 16 -52.26 -44.96 14.76
C ASP A 16 -51.53 -46.32 14.75
N ASN A 17 -50.84 -46.52 15.89
CA ASN A 17 -51.02 -47.59 16.92
C ASN A 17 -50.33 -48.97 16.88
N ASN A 18 -49.67 -49.21 18.02
CA ASN A 18 -49.57 -50.44 18.85
C ASN A 18 -48.93 -51.72 18.29
N THR A 19 -47.89 -52.22 18.98
CA THR A 19 -48.07 -53.29 19.99
C THR A 19 -46.77 -53.66 20.74
N THR A 20 -47.01 -54.15 21.94
CA THR A 20 -46.16 -54.58 23.07
C THR A 20 -45.37 -55.87 22.85
N LYS A 21 -44.21 -56.01 23.53
CA LYS A 21 -43.81 -57.27 24.18
C LYS A 21 -42.79 -57.07 25.31
N THR A 22 -43.10 -57.73 26.43
CA THR A 22 -42.51 -57.72 27.77
C THR A 22 -41.45 -58.80 27.97
N LYS A 23 -40.49 -58.54 28.88
CA LYS A 23 -39.75 -59.45 29.80
C LYS A 23 -38.60 -58.61 30.39
N SER A 24 -38.14 -58.65 31.63
CA SER A 24 -38.50 -59.23 32.93
C SER A 24 -37.33 -58.85 33.89
N LYS A 25 -37.60 -58.63 35.18
CA LYS A 25 -36.73 -58.00 36.21
C LYS A 25 -35.37 -58.69 36.49
N ALA A 26 -34.37 -57.89 36.88
CA ALA A 26 -33.56 -58.13 38.10
C ALA A 26 -32.95 -56.82 38.64
N THR A 27 -33.03 -56.68 39.96
CA THR A 27 -32.82 -55.51 40.83
C THR A 27 -31.36 -55.31 41.26
N SER A 28 -30.91 -54.05 41.32
CA SER A 28 -29.81 -53.60 42.18
C SER A 28 -29.96 -52.09 42.44
N ALA A 29 -30.01 -51.73 43.73
CA ALA A 29 -30.35 -50.40 44.22
C ALA A 29 -29.18 -49.41 44.13
N ARG A 30 -29.42 -48.19 43.63
CA ARG A 30 -28.58 -47.03 43.93
C ARG A 30 -29.44 -45.77 44.01
N LYS A 31 -29.32 -45.08 45.15
CA LYS A 31 -30.07 -43.89 45.58
C LYS A 31 -30.08 -42.78 44.52
N SER A 32 -31.26 -42.20 44.27
CA SER A 32 -31.43 -40.94 43.54
C SER A 32 -30.76 -39.78 44.28
N PRO A 33 -29.96 -38.93 43.63
CA PRO A 33 -29.57 -37.65 44.21
C PRO A 33 -30.75 -36.68 44.11
N ALA A 34 -31.18 -36.16 45.25
CA ALA A 34 -32.15 -35.09 45.33
C ALA A 34 -31.68 -33.89 44.48
N THR A 35 -32.47 -33.52 43.49
CA THR A 35 -32.37 -32.25 42.78
C THR A 35 -32.51 -31.09 43.77
N LYS A 36 -31.37 -30.53 44.21
CA LYS A 36 -31.34 -29.22 44.85
C LYS A 36 -31.83 -28.18 43.84
N ARG A 37 -33.09 -27.76 43.95
CA ARG A 37 -33.54 -26.47 43.43
C ARG A 37 -32.61 -25.40 44.01
N LYS A 38 -31.81 -24.73 43.18
CA LYS A 38 -31.08 -23.52 43.56
C LYS A 38 -32.14 -22.51 44.06
N ARG A 39 -32.14 -22.23 45.36
CA ARG A 39 -32.85 -21.07 45.91
C ARG A 39 -32.17 -19.84 45.32
N VAL A 40 -32.89 -19.11 44.47
CA VAL A 40 -32.62 -17.70 44.19
C VAL A 40 -32.66 -16.98 45.54
N SER A 41 -31.66 -16.18 45.90
CA SER A 41 -31.69 -15.44 47.16
C SER A 41 -32.87 -14.47 47.15
N ALA A 42 -33.40 -14.14 48.33
CA ALA A 42 -34.55 -13.22 48.43
C ALA A 42 -34.24 -11.81 47.87
N GLU A 43 -32.97 -11.41 47.85
CA GLU A 43 -32.45 -10.21 47.17
C GLU A 43 -32.61 -10.30 45.65
N THR A 44 -32.14 -11.37 45.00
CA THR A 44 -32.24 -11.52 43.54
C THR A 44 -33.69 -11.65 43.07
N ALA A 45 -34.58 -12.20 43.91
CA ALA A 45 -36.01 -12.26 43.61
C ALA A 45 -36.72 -10.89 43.72
N ARG A 46 -36.23 -9.98 44.58
CA ARG A 46 -36.71 -8.59 44.68
C ARG A 46 -36.20 -7.73 43.52
N ALA A 47 -34.94 -7.87 43.15
CA ALA A 47 -34.35 -7.14 42.02
C ALA A 47 -34.98 -7.52 40.67
N ALA A 48 -35.22 -8.82 40.42
CA ALA A 48 -35.95 -9.28 39.24
C ALA A 48 -37.44 -8.84 39.22
N ALA A 49 -38.01 -8.49 40.37
CA ALA A 49 -39.33 -7.88 40.47
C ALA A 49 -39.30 -6.36 40.27
N ALA A 50 -38.19 -5.68 40.63
CA ALA A 50 -37.99 -4.25 40.39
C ALA A 50 -37.86 -3.90 38.90
N LEU A 51 -37.26 -4.79 38.09
CA LEU A 51 -37.27 -4.68 36.63
C LEU A 51 -38.65 -4.96 35.99
N LYS A 52 -39.56 -5.64 36.70
CA LYS A 52 -40.94 -5.93 36.23
C LYS A 52 -41.86 -4.74 36.52
N GLY A 53 -41.96 -3.82 35.58
CA GLY A 53 -42.89 -2.68 35.63
C GLY A 53 -42.34 -1.38 35.06
N LEU A 54 -41.04 -1.36 34.78
CA LEU A 54 -40.33 -0.31 34.08
C LEU A 54 -40.63 -0.35 32.56
N ALA A 55 -40.79 0.81 31.93
CA ALA A 55 -41.24 0.95 30.55
C ALA A 55 -40.04 1.02 29.62
N VAL A 56 -39.60 -0.13 29.10
CA VAL A 56 -38.39 -0.28 28.27
C VAL A 56 -38.31 0.81 27.19
N GLU A 57 -37.33 1.70 27.32
CA GLU A 57 -37.01 2.68 26.29
C GLU A 57 -36.70 1.97 24.96
N ALA A 58 -37.49 2.27 23.93
CA ALA A 58 -37.34 1.66 22.62
C ALA A 58 -36.00 2.10 21.99
N PRO A 59 -35.23 1.18 21.40
CA PRO A 59 -34.01 1.56 20.69
C PRO A 59 -34.33 2.44 19.49
N ALA A 60 -33.42 3.35 19.17
CA ALA A 60 -33.53 4.15 17.97
C ALA A 60 -33.64 3.23 16.74
N PRO A 61 -34.63 3.46 15.85
CA PRO A 61 -34.81 2.59 14.69
C PRO A 61 -33.67 2.80 13.70
N SER A 62 -33.15 1.72 13.13
CA SER A 62 -32.33 1.82 11.92
C SER A 62 -33.22 2.24 10.76
N ILE A 63 -32.75 3.23 9.99
CA ILE A 63 -33.42 3.72 8.79
C ILE A 63 -32.54 3.32 7.60
N GLU A 64 -33.10 2.55 6.67
CA GLU A 64 -32.38 2.12 5.47
C GLU A 64 -32.25 3.27 4.46
N ALA A 65 -31.01 3.56 4.04
CA ALA A 65 -30.72 4.44 2.92
C ALA A 65 -30.70 3.60 1.63
N ASN A 66 -31.81 3.65 0.87
CA ASN A 66 -32.01 2.82 -0.32
C ASN A 66 -31.41 3.44 -1.59
N GLU A 67 -31.16 4.74 -1.59
CA GLU A 67 -30.62 5.48 -2.74
C GLU A 67 -29.38 6.30 -2.36
N PRO A 68 -28.44 6.50 -3.30
CA PRO A 68 -27.34 7.44 -3.10
C PRO A 68 -27.85 8.84 -2.74
N GLY A 69 -27.48 9.35 -1.57
CA GLY A 69 -27.88 10.67 -1.08
C GLY A 69 -28.94 10.67 0.03
N GLN A 70 -29.49 9.50 0.39
CA GLN A 70 -30.33 9.37 1.59
C GLN A 70 -29.46 9.18 2.84
N PHE A 71 -29.85 9.83 3.94
CA PHE A 71 -29.27 9.58 5.25
C PHE A 71 -29.99 8.42 5.95
N GLY A 72 -29.23 7.68 6.76
CA GLY A 72 -29.79 6.76 7.75
C GLY A 72 -30.27 7.49 9.00
N ARG A 73 -30.42 6.75 10.10
CA ARG A 73 -30.75 7.33 11.42
C ARG A 73 -29.60 8.17 11.97
N ILE A 74 -28.36 7.75 11.73
CA ILE A 74 -27.12 8.49 12.03
C ILE A 74 -26.52 8.96 10.72
N ASN A 75 -26.08 10.22 10.69
CA ASN A 75 -25.45 10.80 9.52
C ASN A 75 -23.99 10.37 9.47
N VAL A 76 -23.59 9.73 8.38
CA VAL A 76 -22.19 9.36 8.08
C VAL A 76 -21.83 9.98 6.73
N MET A 77 -20.88 10.91 6.72
CA MET A 77 -20.49 11.64 5.52
C MET A 77 -18.99 11.93 5.49
N ASP A 78 -18.51 12.47 4.35
CA ASP A 78 -17.14 12.92 4.16
C ASP A 78 -16.08 11.87 4.56
N ILE A 79 -16.28 10.65 4.04
CA ILE A 79 -15.41 9.51 4.32
C ILE A 79 -14.16 9.64 3.47
N THR A 80 -12.99 9.53 4.08
CA THR A 80 -11.69 9.55 3.38
C THR A 80 -10.87 8.29 3.70
N PRO A 81 -9.99 7.83 2.79
CA PRO A 81 -9.71 8.39 1.46
C PRO A 81 -10.84 8.13 0.43
N ALA A 82 -11.20 9.15 -0.36
CA ALA A 82 -12.27 9.06 -1.37
C ALA A 82 -12.08 10.07 -2.53
N GLU A 83 -10.92 10.01 -3.18
CA GLU A 83 -10.56 10.88 -4.31
C GLU A 83 -11.53 10.66 -5.48
N GLU A 84 -11.76 11.70 -6.29
CA GLU A 84 -12.74 11.68 -7.38
C GLU A 84 -14.13 11.16 -6.92
N ARG A 85 -14.54 11.51 -5.70
CA ARG A 85 -15.82 11.09 -5.09
C ARG A 85 -15.98 9.57 -4.98
N GLY A 86 -14.88 8.84 -4.78
CA GLY A 86 -14.87 7.38 -4.65
C GLY A 86 -15.08 6.61 -5.96
N ILE A 87 -14.97 7.29 -7.11
CA ILE A 87 -15.09 6.65 -8.43
C ILE A 87 -13.96 5.64 -8.63
N PHE A 88 -12.73 6.03 -8.27
CA PHE A 88 -11.55 5.17 -8.33
C PHE A 88 -11.21 4.67 -6.93
N PRO A 89 -10.98 3.35 -6.76
CA PRO A 89 -10.64 2.81 -5.45
C PRO A 89 -9.26 3.30 -5.00
N ALA A 90 -9.14 3.64 -3.72
CA ALA A 90 -7.85 3.80 -3.06
C ALA A 90 -7.10 2.46 -3.08
N ARG A 91 -5.78 2.50 -2.92
CA ARG A 91 -4.91 1.33 -3.05
C ARG A 91 -4.02 1.22 -1.84
N VAL A 92 -3.83 -0.02 -1.41
CA VAL A 92 -3.04 -0.37 -0.24
C VAL A 92 -2.39 -1.73 -0.48
N GLU A 93 -1.25 -1.97 0.16
CA GLU A 93 -0.62 -3.28 0.18
C GLU A 93 -1.32 -4.21 1.19
N LEU A 94 -1.30 -5.52 0.96
CA LEU A 94 -1.85 -6.50 1.90
C LEU A 94 -1.14 -6.40 3.26
N GLY A 95 -1.91 -6.17 4.32
CA GLY A 95 -1.40 -5.96 5.67
C GLY A 95 -0.93 -4.54 5.98
N GLU A 96 -0.89 -3.64 4.99
CA GLU A 96 -0.58 -2.23 5.22
C GLU A 96 -1.69 -1.58 6.07
N PRO A 97 -1.32 -0.92 7.19
CA PRO A 97 -2.27 -0.15 7.97
C PRO A 97 -2.52 1.21 7.31
N PHE A 98 -3.78 1.63 7.26
CA PHE A 98 -4.16 2.91 6.69
C PHE A 98 -5.28 3.57 7.48
N ALA A 99 -5.33 4.90 7.40
CA ALA A 99 -6.30 5.72 8.12
C ALA A 99 -7.60 5.86 7.33
N MET A 100 -8.72 5.69 8.02
CA MET A 100 -10.05 6.05 7.54
C MET A 100 -10.59 7.19 8.38
N THR A 101 -11.11 8.25 7.75
CA THR A 101 -11.83 9.30 8.47
C THR A 101 -13.27 9.40 8.02
N ALA A 102 -14.14 9.93 8.87
CA ALA A 102 -15.53 10.24 8.53
C ALA A 102 -16.07 11.35 9.44
N GLN A 103 -17.10 12.05 8.98
CA GLN A 103 -17.99 12.81 9.85
C GLN A 103 -19.15 11.94 10.29
N VAL A 104 -19.37 11.82 11.61
CA VAL A 104 -20.44 11.02 12.18
C VAL A 104 -21.17 11.79 13.25
N PHE A 105 -22.47 12.05 13.05
CA PHE A 105 -23.29 12.88 13.92
C PHE A 105 -24.78 12.56 13.81
N ILE A 106 -25.57 13.10 14.75
CA ILE A 106 -27.02 12.95 14.85
C ILE A 106 -27.64 14.31 15.20
N GLU A 107 -28.93 14.51 14.93
CA GLU A 107 -29.61 15.73 15.38
C GLU A 107 -29.72 15.81 16.91
N GLY A 108 -29.86 17.03 17.43
CA GLY A 108 -30.08 17.26 18.87
C GLY A 108 -28.80 17.23 19.70
N ARG A 109 -28.87 16.71 20.92
CA ARG A 109 -27.76 16.66 21.90
C ARG A 109 -27.24 15.25 22.17
N THR A 110 -27.83 14.27 21.50
CA THR A 110 -27.51 12.85 21.65
C THR A 110 -26.08 12.57 21.19
N LYS A 111 -25.40 11.67 21.91
CA LYS A 111 -24.04 11.24 21.58
C LYS A 111 -24.09 10.12 20.56
N VAL A 112 -23.04 10.04 19.75
CA VAL A 112 -22.88 9.00 18.72
C VAL A 112 -21.57 8.28 18.92
N GLY A 113 -21.53 7.03 18.46
CA GLY A 113 -20.31 6.29 18.21
C GLY A 113 -20.17 5.96 16.73
N ALA A 114 -18.97 5.54 16.35
CA ALA A 114 -18.66 5.13 14.99
C ALA A 114 -17.81 3.86 14.98
N THR A 115 -18.02 3.00 13.98
CA THR A 115 -17.30 1.72 13.83
C THR A 115 -16.98 1.47 12.37
N ALA A 116 -15.73 1.13 12.06
CA ALA A 116 -15.32 0.69 10.74
C ALA A 116 -15.41 -0.83 10.60
N ILE A 117 -15.99 -1.28 9.48
CA ILE A 117 -16.14 -2.69 9.12
C ILE A 117 -15.37 -2.97 7.84
N VAL A 118 -14.36 -3.84 7.92
CA VAL A 118 -13.55 -4.26 6.78
C VAL A 118 -14.06 -5.61 6.29
N ARG A 119 -14.31 -5.73 4.98
CA ARG A 119 -14.70 -6.97 4.33
C ARG A 119 -13.74 -7.33 3.20
N ASN A 120 -13.43 -8.62 3.12
CA ASN A 120 -12.57 -9.17 2.08
C ASN A 120 -13.29 -9.31 0.72
N PRO A 121 -12.61 -9.74 -0.36
CA PRO A 121 -13.21 -9.85 -1.69
C PRO A 121 -14.38 -10.85 -1.79
N ARG A 122 -14.61 -11.65 -0.76
CA ARG A 122 -15.75 -12.59 -0.66
C ARG A 122 -16.91 -12.04 0.17
N GLY A 123 -16.82 -10.79 0.62
CA GLY A 123 -17.81 -10.12 1.48
C GLY A 123 -17.77 -10.55 2.95
N LYS A 124 -16.77 -11.34 3.37
CA LYS A 124 -16.64 -11.75 4.78
C LYS A 124 -16.05 -10.60 5.59
N GLU A 125 -16.69 -10.26 6.71
CA GLU A 125 -16.13 -9.36 7.73
C GLU A 125 -14.84 -9.95 8.30
N THR A 126 -13.75 -9.20 8.18
CA THR A 126 -12.42 -9.58 8.68
C THR A 126 -11.98 -8.72 9.85
N MET A 127 -12.49 -7.49 9.95
CA MET A 127 -12.16 -6.57 11.03
C MET A 127 -13.38 -5.69 11.34
N ARG A 128 -13.57 -5.42 12.62
CA ARG A 128 -14.54 -4.48 13.18
C ARG A 128 -13.80 -3.66 14.23
N GLN A 129 -13.74 -2.34 14.05
CA GLN A 129 -12.94 -1.46 14.90
C GLN A 129 -13.72 -0.19 15.25
N ALA A 130 -13.77 0.15 16.54
CA ALA A 130 -14.32 1.42 16.97
C ALA A 130 -13.46 2.59 16.45
N MET A 131 -14.11 3.67 16.03
CA MET A 131 -13.42 4.90 15.64
C MET A 131 -13.28 5.85 16.83
N THR A 132 -12.31 6.75 16.76
CA THR A 132 -12.05 7.78 17.77
C THR A 132 -12.44 9.15 17.24
N CYS A 133 -13.22 9.92 17.99
CA CYS A 133 -13.53 11.31 17.66
C CYS A 133 -12.34 12.22 17.98
N ILE A 134 -11.66 12.71 16.95
CA ILE A 134 -10.47 13.57 17.06
C ILE A 134 -10.81 15.06 17.07
N ASN A 135 -11.99 15.42 16.59
CA ASN A 135 -12.48 16.79 16.68
C ASN A 135 -13.99 16.79 16.93
N PRO A 136 -14.43 16.89 18.20
CA PRO A 136 -15.85 16.93 18.56
C PRO A 136 -16.61 18.12 17.99
N GLY A 137 -15.95 19.23 17.67
CA GLY A 137 -16.59 20.42 17.08
C GLY A 137 -16.86 20.29 15.58
N LEU A 138 -16.17 19.36 14.91
CA LEU A 138 -16.33 19.05 13.48
C LEU A 138 -16.93 17.66 13.24
N ASP A 139 -17.31 16.96 14.32
CA ASP A 139 -17.77 15.58 14.33
C ASP A 139 -16.82 14.64 13.58
N ARG A 140 -15.50 14.89 13.67
CA ARG A 140 -14.48 14.15 12.91
C ARG A 140 -14.01 12.93 13.66
N TRP A 141 -14.19 11.77 13.04
CA TRP A 141 -13.75 10.47 13.54
C TRP A 141 -12.62 9.90 12.69
N THR A 142 -11.73 9.15 13.32
CA THR A 142 -10.63 8.45 12.64
C THR A 142 -10.48 7.02 13.16
N VAL A 143 -9.93 6.14 12.33
CA VAL A 143 -9.56 4.77 12.71
C VAL A 143 -8.47 4.26 11.79
N MET A 144 -7.53 3.51 12.36
CA MET A 144 -6.58 2.71 11.58
C MET A 144 -7.17 1.34 11.30
N VAL A 145 -7.15 0.93 10.03
CA VAL A 145 -7.60 -0.39 9.59
C VAL A 145 -6.52 -1.05 8.74
N LYS A 146 -6.64 -2.36 8.53
CA LYS A 146 -5.77 -3.11 7.62
C LYS A 146 -6.58 -4.13 6.82
N CYS A 147 -6.13 -4.40 5.60
CA CYS A 147 -6.69 -5.45 4.77
C CYS A 147 -5.80 -6.70 4.85
N GLY A 148 -6.26 -7.72 5.57
CA GLY A 148 -5.49 -8.96 5.75
C GLY A 148 -4.24 -8.78 6.61
N GLU A 149 -3.31 -9.71 6.48
CA GLU A 149 -2.00 -9.68 7.15
C GLU A 149 -0.89 -9.67 6.11
N HIS A 150 0.22 -9.01 6.44
CA HIS A 150 1.42 -8.97 5.60
C HIS A 150 1.93 -10.38 5.29
N SER A 151 2.54 -10.55 4.11
CA SER A 151 3.14 -11.82 3.72
C SER A 151 4.39 -11.62 2.87
N ASP A 152 5.51 -12.15 3.34
CA ASP A 152 6.76 -12.16 2.56
C ASP A 152 6.79 -13.25 1.47
N LEU A 153 5.73 -14.07 1.36
CA LEU A 153 5.65 -15.13 0.36
C LEU A 153 5.71 -14.56 -1.05
N LYS A 154 6.63 -15.09 -1.85
CA LYS A 154 6.82 -14.71 -3.25
C LYS A 154 5.83 -15.44 -4.16
N PRO A 155 5.51 -14.86 -5.34
CA PRO A 155 4.54 -15.46 -6.26
C PRO A 155 4.82 -16.92 -6.68
N TRP A 156 6.09 -17.34 -6.68
CA TRP A 156 6.53 -18.69 -7.04
C TRP A 156 6.65 -19.66 -5.86
N GLU A 157 6.43 -19.21 -4.62
CA GLU A 157 6.59 -20.04 -3.43
C GLU A 157 5.33 -20.83 -3.07
N ASP A 158 5.53 -21.99 -2.45
CA ASP A 158 4.45 -22.82 -1.94
C ASP A 158 3.62 -22.05 -0.90
N GLY A 159 2.30 -22.11 -1.04
CA GLY A 159 1.37 -21.40 -0.15
C GLY A 159 0.93 -20.02 -0.64
N TYR A 160 1.58 -19.46 -1.68
CA TYR A 160 1.21 -18.15 -2.24
C TYR A 160 -0.25 -18.11 -2.72
N ALA A 161 -0.85 -19.24 -3.10
CA ALA A 161 -2.27 -19.33 -3.43
C ALA A 161 -3.21 -18.85 -2.31
N ALA A 162 -2.78 -18.83 -1.05
CA ALA A 162 -3.53 -18.21 0.06
C ALA A 162 -3.45 -16.68 0.03
N VAL A 163 -2.26 -16.12 -0.23
CA VAL A 163 -2.04 -14.68 -0.45
C VAL A 163 -2.84 -14.20 -1.66
N LYS A 164 -2.73 -14.90 -2.79
CA LYS A 164 -3.44 -14.62 -4.05
C LYS A 164 -4.97 -14.49 -3.87
N ARG A 165 -5.57 -15.27 -2.96
CA ARG A 165 -7.02 -15.24 -2.67
C ARG A 165 -7.47 -14.00 -1.89
N GLN A 166 -6.52 -13.26 -1.31
CA GLN A 166 -6.75 -12.02 -0.58
C GLN A 166 -6.56 -10.78 -1.45
N LEU A 167 -5.95 -10.90 -2.63
CA LEU A 167 -5.73 -9.76 -3.53
C LEU A 167 -7.03 -9.34 -4.23
N GLY A 168 -7.11 -8.07 -4.61
CA GLY A 168 -8.25 -7.52 -5.36
C GLY A 168 -9.07 -6.52 -4.55
N GLU A 169 -10.37 -6.45 -4.82
CA GLU A 169 -11.23 -5.41 -4.24
C GLU A 169 -11.71 -5.80 -2.83
N TRP A 170 -11.40 -4.95 -1.85
CA TRP A 170 -11.91 -4.99 -0.48
C TRP A 170 -12.86 -3.81 -0.26
N THR A 171 -13.66 -3.88 0.80
CA THR A 171 -14.54 -2.77 1.16
C THR A 171 -14.42 -2.39 2.62
N VAL A 172 -14.45 -1.09 2.91
CA VAL A 172 -14.59 -0.53 4.26
C VAL A 172 -15.91 0.23 4.36
N THR A 173 -16.71 -0.12 5.35
CA THR A 173 -17.97 0.58 5.67
C THR A 173 -17.84 1.25 7.02
N ILE A 174 -18.25 2.52 7.12
CA ILE A 174 -18.35 3.21 8.40
C ILE A 174 -19.79 3.13 8.89
N GLU A 175 -19.99 2.57 10.07
CA GLU A 175 -21.28 2.48 10.76
C GLU A 175 -21.34 3.53 11.86
N GLY A 176 -22.24 4.51 11.72
CA GLY A 176 -22.61 5.41 12.79
C GLY A 176 -23.74 4.81 13.64
N TRP A 177 -23.71 5.03 14.94
CA TRP A 177 -24.74 4.53 15.86
C TRP A 177 -24.98 5.52 17.02
N GLU A 178 -26.20 5.50 17.55
CA GLU A 178 -26.60 6.30 18.70
C GLU A 178 -26.03 5.70 19.99
N ASP A 179 -25.23 6.48 20.70
CA ASP A 179 -24.62 6.06 21.97
C ASP A 179 -25.52 6.44 23.14
N THR A 180 -26.54 5.61 23.35
CA THR A 180 -27.52 5.81 24.41
C THR A 180 -26.89 5.69 25.80
N TYR A 181 -25.86 4.85 25.97
CA TYR A 181 -25.17 4.69 27.25
C TYR A 181 -24.41 5.97 27.64
N VAL A 182 -23.59 6.52 26.74
CA VAL A 182 -22.82 7.74 27.04
C VAL A 182 -23.74 8.94 27.22
N SER A 183 -24.81 9.03 26.42
CA SER A 183 -25.84 10.08 26.56
C SER A 183 -26.51 10.01 27.93
N TRP A 184 -27.00 8.82 28.31
CA TRP A 184 -27.62 8.58 29.62
C TRP A 184 -26.65 8.88 30.77
N LEU A 185 -25.42 8.41 30.69
CA LEU A 185 -24.43 8.55 31.76
C LEU A 185 -24.09 10.02 32.01
N HIS A 186 -23.93 10.81 30.94
CA HIS A 186 -23.69 12.24 31.05
C HIS A 186 -24.82 12.97 31.80
N ASP A 187 -26.06 12.76 31.36
CA ASP A 187 -27.23 13.43 31.94
C ASP A 187 -27.48 12.96 33.38
N THR A 188 -27.34 11.67 33.64
CA THR A 188 -27.58 11.07 34.96
C THR A 188 -26.57 11.57 36.00
N ARG A 189 -25.29 11.71 35.63
CA ARG A 189 -24.27 12.31 36.53
C ARG A 189 -24.66 13.72 36.96
N ILE A 190 -25.22 14.53 36.05
CA ILE A 190 -25.68 15.89 36.35
C ILE A 190 -26.91 15.82 37.26
N LYS A 191 -27.94 15.06 36.87
CA LYS A 191 -29.20 14.89 37.58
C LYS A 191 -29.01 14.42 39.02
N VAL A 192 -28.18 13.39 39.25
CA VAL A 192 -27.83 12.90 40.59
C VAL A 192 -27.16 13.99 41.42
N ARG A 193 -26.17 14.69 40.84
CA ARG A 193 -25.42 15.74 41.55
C ARG A 193 -26.30 16.94 41.95
N VAL A 194 -27.27 17.32 41.11
CA VAL A 194 -28.19 18.43 41.39
C VAL A 194 -29.48 18.00 42.07
N MET A 195 -29.62 16.70 42.36
CA MET A 195 -30.79 16.07 42.97
C MET A 195 -32.10 16.35 42.20
N ASP A 196 -32.03 16.32 40.87
CA ASP A 196 -33.18 16.52 39.98
C ASP A 196 -33.51 15.22 39.24
N ASP A 197 -34.77 14.79 39.28
CA ASP A 197 -35.28 13.65 38.52
C ASP A 197 -34.45 12.34 38.64
N VAL A 198 -33.88 12.12 39.83
CA VAL A 198 -32.87 11.08 40.08
C VAL A 198 -33.40 9.66 39.86
N ASP A 199 -34.57 9.34 40.41
CA ASP A 199 -35.13 7.99 40.32
C ASP A 199 -35.47 7.60 38.89
N ASN A 200 -36.01 8.53 38.09
CA ASN A 200 -36.28 8.28 36.68
C ASN A 200 -34.98 8.08 35.91
N ALA A 201 -33.96 8.92 36.13
CA ALA A 201 -32.66 8.76 35.48
C ALA A 201 -32.01 7.40 35.77
N LEU A 202 -32.03 6.95 37.03
CA LEU A 202 -31.48 5.65 37.41
C LEU A 202 -32.32 4.46 36.90
N ASN A 203 -33.65 4.59 36.88
CA ASN A 203 -34.52 3.56 36.32
C ASN A 203 -34.31 3.39 34.81
N SER A 204 -34.18 4.49 34.05
CA SER A 204 -33.81 4.45 32.63
C SER A 204 -32.45 3.78 32.42
N GLY A 205 -31.48 4.05 33.31
CA GLY A 205 -30.18 3.37 33.28
C GLY A 205 -30.27 1.87 33.52
N ALA A 206 -31.10 1.43 34.47
CA ALA A 206 -31.32 0.02 34.73
C ALA A 206 -31.95 -0.70 33.52
N GLU A 207 -32.93 -0.07 32.86
CA GLU A 207 -33.51 -0.58 31.62
C GLU A 207 -32.48 -0.67 30.49
N LEU A 208 -31.66 0.37 30.32
CA LEU A 208 -30.62 0.43 29.30
C LEU A 208 -29.59 -0.68 29.48
N LEU A 209 -29.10 -0.90 30.70
CA LEU A 209 -28.12 -1.95 31.00
C LEU A 209 -28.73 -3.35 30.80
N ALA A 210 -29.99 -3.55 31.18
CA ALA A 210 -30.70 -4.82 30.94
C ALA A 210 -30.89 -5.08 29.44
N ARG A 211 -31.25 -4.05 28.67
CA ARG A 211 -31.36 -4.11 27.20
C ARG A 211 -30.02 -4.44 26.57
N TRP A 212 -28.96 -3.77 26.99
CA TRP A 212 -27.60 -4.03 26.52
C TRP A 212 -27.20 -5.48 26.71
N ALA A 213 -27.48 -6.07 27.88
CA ALA A 213 -27.21 -7.48 28.15
C ALA A 213 -27.93 -8.45 27.20
N ALA A 214 -29.06 -8.04 26.63
CA ALA A 214 -29.88 -8.85 25.72
C ALA A 214 -29.57 -8.63 24.23
N THR A 215 -28.87 -7.54 23.86
CA THR A 215 -28.62 -7.17 22.45
C THR A 215 -27.60 -8.11 21.79
N PRO A 216 -27.97 -8.85 20.72
CA PRO A 216 -27.05 -9.77 20.06
C PRO A 216 -25.86 -9.09 19.36
N ASP A 217 -26.09 -7.92 18.78
CA ASP A 217 -25.08 -7.13 18.06
C ASP A 217 -23.89 -6.73 18.94
N ALA A 218 -24.12 -6.55 20.25
CA ALA A 218 -23.08 -6.21 21.20
C ALA A 218 -22.06 -7.35 21.40
N GLY A 219 -22.32 -8.57 20.91
CA GLY A 219 -21.33 -9.67 20.93
C GLY A 219 -20.90 -10.16 22.32
N LEU A 220 -21.66 -9.80 23.37
CA LEU A 220 -21.30 -10.03 24.77
C LEU A 220 -21.06 -11.52 25.10
N THR A 221 -20.06 -11.81 25.94
CA THR A 221 -19.91 -13.14 26.52
C THR A 221 -20.97 -13.39 27.60
N ALA A 222 -21.12 -14.65 28.05
CA ALA A 222 -22.03 -14.97 29.15
C ALA A 222 -21.64 -14.27 30.47
N ARG A 223 -20.35 -13.97 30.67
CA ARG A 223 -19.88 -13.21 31.83
C ARG A 223 -20.30 -11.75 31.73
N ASP A 224 -20.11 -11.15 30.56
CA ASP A 224 -20.41 -9.73 30.33
C ASP A 224 -21.90 -9.44 30.46
N ARG A 225 -22.74 -10.31 29.88
CA ARG A 225 -24.19 -10.28 30.07
C ARG A 225 -24.57 -10.27 31.55
N LYS A 226 -23.99 -11.18 32.34
CA LYS A 226 -24.27 -11.27 33.78
C LYS A 226 -23.77 -10.04 34.55
N THR A 227 -22.67 -9.44 34.13
CA THR A 227 -22.16 -8.19 34.72
C THR A 227 -23.17 -7.06 34.50
N LEU A 228 -23.67 -6.90 33.27
CA LEU A 228 -24.67 -5.89 32.91
C LEU A 228 -26.02 -6.15 33.61
N GLU A 229 -26.49 -7.40 33.64
CA GLU A 229 -27.71 -7.79 34.37
C GLU A 229 -27.61 -7.44 35.86
N LYS A 230 -26.47 -7.72 36.50
CA LYS A 230 -26.26 -7.39 37.91
C LYS A 230 -26.20 -5.88 38.14
N ALA A 231 -25.57 -5.14 37.23
CA ALA A 231 -25.52 -3.69 37.29
C ALA A 231 -26.93 -3.09 37.17
N ALA A 232 -27.73 -3.58 36.22
CA ALA A 232 -29.14 -3.21 36.07
C ALA A 232 -29.96 -3.52 37.33
N GLU A 233 -29.81 -4.71 37.91
CA GLU A 233 -30.48 -5.11 39.15
C GLU A 233 -30.13 -4.18 40.33
N THR A 234 -28.85 -3.82 40.45
CA THR A 234 -28.35 -2.95 41.54
C THR A 234 -28.85 -1.52 41.35
N MET A 235 -28.85 -1.02 40.11
CA MET A 235 -29.33 0.31 39.79
C MET A 235 -30.84 0.46 39.98
N ALA A 236 -31.61 -0.61 39.85
CA ALA A 236 -33.05 -0.64 40.14
C ALA A 236 -33.39 -0.76 41.64
N ASP A 237 -32.42 -1.02 42.52
CA ASP A 237 -32.67 -1.23 43.95
C ASP A 237 -32.86 0.10 44.70
N GLN A 238 -34.11 0.47 44.94
CA GLN A 238 -34.49 1.69 45.68
C GLN A 238 -34.08 1.69 47.16
N THR A 239 -33.55 0.58 47.70
CA THR A 239 -33.02 0.55 49.07
C THR A 239 -31.60 1.11 49.19
N LEU A 240 -30.92 1.30 48.05
CA LEU A 240 -29.57 1.86 47.97
C LEU A 240 -29.59 3.38 47.75
N SER A 241 -28.48 4.04 48.06
CA SER A 241 -28.30 5.47 47.76
C SER A 241 -28.27 5.71 46.24
N ALA A 242 -28.58 6.94 45.81
CA ALA A 242 -28.49 7.30 44.39
C ALA A 242 -27.06 7.13 43.85
N GLU A 243 -26.06 7.43 44.68
CA GLU A 243 -24.64 7.28 44.39
C GLU A 243 -24.24 5.81 44.19
N ASP A 244 -24.68 4.91 45.08
CA ASP A 244 -24.39 3.48 44.97
C ASP A 244 -25.06 2.85 43.74
N ARG A 245 -26.29 3.28 43.43
CA ARG A 245 -27.03 2.86 42.24
C ARG A 245 -26.35 3.34 40.97
N LEU A 246 -25.92 4.61 40.92
CA LEU A 246 -25.18 5.16 39.79
C LEU A 246 -23.84 4.43 39.60
N ALA A 247 -23.09 4.19 40.67
CA ALA A 247 -21.80 3.51 40.63
C ALA A 247 -21.88 2.07 40.07
N ALA A 248 -23.05 1.43 40.13
CA ALA A 248 -23.28 0.13 39.49
C ALA A 248 -23.15 0.19 37.96
N GLY A 249 -23.57 1.29 37.33
CA GLY A 249 -23.44 1.53 35.89
C GLY A 249 -22.27 2.43 35.50
N ASP A 250 -21.77 3.26 36.42
CA ASP A 250 -20.65 4.17 36.21
C ASP A 250 -19.37 3.66 36.90
N ASN A 251 -18.72 2.67 36.29
CA ASN A 251 -17.48 2.12 36.82
C ASN A 251 -16.57 1.57 35.70
N PRO A 252 -15.28 1.30 36.01
CA PRO A 252 -14.32 0.84 35.01
C PRO A 252 -14.71 -0.47 34.31
N THR A 253 -15.51 -1.34 34.95
CA THR A 253 -15.93 -2.60 34.32
C THR A 253 -16.96 -2.35 33.23
N ILE A 254 -17.95 -1.49 33.49
CA ILE A 254 -18.98 -1.12 32.49
C ILE A 254 -18.37 -0.25 31.39
N ALA A 255 -17.45 0.66 31.73
CA ALA A 255 -16.71 1.44 30.75
C ALA A 255 -15.90 0.54 29.78
N ALA A 256 -15.19 -0.46 30.30
CA ALA A 256 -14.46 -1.42 29.46
C ALA A 256 -15.39 -2.26 28.57
N LEU A 257 -16.61 -2.58 29.04
CA LEU A 257 -17.63 -3.22 28.20
C LEU A 257 -18.13 -2.28 27.10
N HIS A 258 -18.29 -0.99 27.39
CA HIS A 258 -18.69 0.00 26.38
C HIS A 258 -17.63 0.14 25.28
N GLU A 259 -16.36 0.16 25.66
CA GLU A 259 -15.25 0.24 24.70
C GLU A 259 -15.17 -0.97 23.77
N THR A 260 -15.49 -2.17 24.27
CA THR A 260 -15.27 -3.44 23.53
C THR A 260 -16.54 -4.04 22.92
N HIS A 261 -17.70 -3.79 23.53
CA HIS A 261 -18.98 -4.42 23.23
C HIS A 261 -20.14 -3.40 23.38
N PRO A 262 -20.08 -2.21 22.75
CA PRO A 262 -21.06 -1.15 22.98
C PRO A 262 -22.49 -1.55 22.62
N LEU A 263 -23.47 -0.93 23.27
CA LEU A 263 -24.85 -0.94 22.79
C LEU A 263 -24.99 0.05 21.64
N ARG A 264 -25.27 -0.46 20.43
CA ARG A 264 -25.33 0.35 19.21
C ARG A 264 -26.77 0.46 18.70
N ASP A 265 -27.42 1.59 18.99
CA ASP A 265 -28.80 1.85 18.53
C ASP A 265 -28.78 2.61 17.18
N GLY A 266 -29.83 2.44 16.36
CA GLY A 266 -29.98 3.22 15.13
C GLY A 266 -28.86 3.07 14.10
N ILE A 267 -28.16 1.91 14.06
CA ILE A 267 -27.00 1.68 13.20
C ILE A 267 -27.30 2.13 11.76
N SER A 268 -26.43 2.99 11.23
CA SER A 268 -26.54 3.55 9.89
C SER A 268 -25.20 3.36 9.15
N PRO A 269 -25.14 2.43 8.19
CA PRO A 269 -23.94 2.18 7.42
C PRO A 269 -23.76 3.23 6.32
N SER A 270 -22.51 3.58 6.03
CA SER A 270 -22.15 4.31 4.81
C SER A 270 -22.28 3.43 3.57
N GLN A 271 -22.19 4.07 2.39
CA GLN A 271 -21.81 3.34 1.19
C GLN A 271 -20.42 2.72 1.39
N PRO A 272 -20.19 1.45 0.97
CA PRO A 272 -18.88 0.82 1.12
C PRO A 272 -17.82 1.55 0.27
N GLN A 273 -16.74 1.99 0.92
CA GLN A 273 -15.54 2.49 0.23
C GLN A 273 -14.73 1.33 -0.31
N ARG A 274 -14.31 1.41 -1.57
CA ARG A 274 -13.58 0.33 -2.24
C ARG A 274 -12.08 0.56 -2.17
N PHE A 275 -11.35 -0.51 -1.84
CA PHE A 275 -9.89 -0.53 -1.80
C PHE A 275 -9.37 -1.62 -2.73
N LYS A 276 -8.41 -1.29 -3.58
CA LYS A 276 -7.65 -2.27 -4.35
C LYS A 276 -6.46 -2.72 -3.50
N VAL A 277 -6.52 -3.95 -3.01
CA VAL A 277 -5.45 -4.56 -2.21
C VAL A 277 -4.51 -5.31 -3.13
N GLU A 278 -3.27 -4.86 -3.14
CA GLU A 278 -2.16 -5.40 -3.94
C GLU A 278 -1.23 -6.24 -3.05
N ARG A 279 -0.36 -7.04 -3.65
CA ARG A 279 0.57 -7.90 -2.89
C ARG A 279 1.77 -7.11 -2.37
N PRO A 280 2.50 -7.63 -1.38
CA PRO A 280 3.82 -7.10 -1.03
C PRO A 280 4.73 -6.91 -2.22
N LYS A 281 5.48 -5.80 -2.18
CA LYS A 281 6.24 -5.16 -3.29
C LYS A 281 5.42 -4.24 -4.20
N SER A 282 4.11 -4.08 -3.99
CA SER A 282 3.36 -3.00 -4.66
C SER A 282 3.73 -1.63 -4.13
N SER A 283 4.04 -1.54 -2.82
CA SER A 283 4.41 -0.30 -2.14
C SER A 283 5.88 -0.32 -1.73
N PHE A 284 6.32 -1.34 -0.97
CA PHE A 284 7.70 -1.41 -0.47
C PHE A 284 8.63 -2.18 -1.42
N ALA A 285 9.51 -1.48 -2.14
CA ALA A 285 10.45 -2.12 -3.07
C ALA A 285 11.78 -1.38 -3.24
N ALA A 286 12.85 -2.15 -3.44
CA ALA A 286 14.14 -1.67 -3.91
C ALA A 286 14.45 -2.26 -5.29
N TRP A 287 14.60 -1.39 -6.29
CA TRP A 287 14.79 -1.75 -7.69
C TRP A 287 16.23 -1.56 -8.16
N TYR A 288 16.73 -2.50 -8.96
CA TYR A 288 18.05 -2.43 -9.59
C TYR A 288 17.93 -2.68 -11.09
N GLN A 289 18.37 -1.72 -11.91
CA GLN A 289 18.35 -1.86 -13.36
C GLN A 289 19.74 -2.18 -13.91
N PHE A 290 19.85 -3.16 -14.80
CA PHE A 290 21.05 -3.38 -15.61
C PHE A 290 20.74 -3.86 -17.03
N PHE A 291 21.70 -3.69 -17.94
CA PHE A 291 21.59 -4.16 -19.33
C PHE A 291 22.27 -5.53 -19.50
N PRO A 292 21.55 -6.61 -19.87
CA PRO A 292 22.13 -7.94 -20.04
C PRO A 292 23.34 -8.02 -20.98
N ARG A 293 23.33 -7.22 -22.06
CA ARG A 293 24.44 -7.17 -23.04
C ARG A 293 25.73 -6.59 -22.48
N SER A 294 25.68 -5.89 -21.35
CA SER A 294 26.87 -5.33 -20.68
C SER A 294 27.31 -6.15 -19.48
N GLU A 295 26.40 -6.89 -18.85
CA GLU A 295 26.75 -7.73 -17.70
C GLU A 295 27.61 -8.92 -18.12
N GLY A 296 28.88 -8.88 -17.70
CA GLY A 296 29.91 -9.84 -18.11
C GLY A 296 30.53 -9.56 -19.48
N ALA A 297 30.29 -8.38 -20.06
CA ALA A 297 31.00 -7.96 -21.26
C ALA A 297 32.51 -7.79 -20.98
N THR A 298 33.34 -8.10 -21.97
CA THR A 298 34.81 -8.05 -21.87
C THR A 298 35.42 -7.45 -23.14
N ILE A 299 36.72 -7.16 -23.10
CA ILE A 299 37.48 -6.74 -24.28
C ILE A 299 38.34 -7.92 -24.72
N ASP A 300 38.24 -8.30 -25.99
CA ASP A 300 39.11 -9.30 -26.60
C ASP A 300 40.57 -8.80 -26.57
N PRO A 301 41.50 -9.49 -25.90
CA PRO A 301 42.87 -9.03 -25.78
C PRO A 301 43.64 -9.00 -27.12
N ASN A 302 43.20 -9.76 -28.13
CA ASN A 302 43.89 -9.84 -29.43
C ASN A 302 43.37 -8.80 -30.43
N THR A 303 42.06 -8.53 -30.40
CA THR A 303 41.41 -7.64 -31.38
C THR A 303 41.04 -6.27 -30.82
N GLY A 304 40.99 -6.13 -29.49
CA GLY A 304 40.52 -4.93 -28.81
C GLY A 304 39.00 -4.71 -28.93
N LYS A 305 38.26 -5.63 -29.57
CA LYS A 305 36.80 -5.52 -29.73
C LYS A 305 36.07 -5.91 -28.44
N ILE A 306 34.91 -5.30 -28.22
CA ILE A 306 34.03 -5.66 -27.11
C ILE A 306 33.32 -6.98 -27.43
N ILE A 307 33.42 -7.93 -26.51
CA ILE A 307 32.59 -9.13 -26.46
C ILE A 307 31.45 -8.84 -25.48
N GLN A 308 30.22 -8.78 -25.99
CA GLN A 308 29.06 -8.48 -25.17
C GLN A 308 28.67 -9.63 -24.23
N GLY A 309 27.92 -9.28 -23.18
CA GLY A 309 27.28 -10.21 -22.26
C GLY A 309 26.08 -10.94 -22.87
N THR A 310 25.61 -11.94 -22.14
CA THR A 310 24.48 -12.82 -22.45
C THR A 310 23.58 -12.95 -21.21
N LEU A 311 22.43 -13.61 -21.32
CA LEU A 311 21.60 -13.92 -20.15
C LEU A 311 22.35 -14.82 -19.14
N LYS A 312 23.28 -15.66 -19.59
CA LYS A 312 24.10 -16.49 -18.69
C LYS A 312 25.12 -15.68 -17.90
N THR A 313 25.76 -14.70 -18.54
CA THR A 313 26.74 -13.84 -17.84
C THR A 313 26.04 -12.81 -16.95
N SER A 314 24.80 -12.46 -17.27
CA SER A 314 23.94 -11.55 -16.48
C SER A 314 23.62 -12.05 -15.07
N MET A 315 23.85 -13.34 -14.78
CA MET A 315 23.70 -13.90 -13.43
C MET A 315 24.56 -13.16 -12.40
N ALA A 316 25.73 -12.64 -12.79
CA ALA A 316 26.58 -11.84 -11.91
C ALA A 316 25.91 -10.51 -11.49
N GLY A 317 25.08 -9.93 -12.37
CA GLY A 317 24.25 -8.76 -12.05
C GLY A 317 23.19 -9.07 -11.00
N LEU A 318 22.56 -10.24 -11.08
CA LEU A 318 21.60 -10.71 -10.07
C LEU A 318 22.27 -10.91 -8.71
N GLU A 319 23.44 -11.54 -8.67
CA GLU A 319 24.18 -11.77 -7.42
C GLU A 319 24.60 -10.46 -6.75
N ARG A 320 25.02 -9.47 -7.55
CA ARG A 320 25.33 -8.13 -7.05
C ARG A 320 24.09 -7.44 -6.48
N ALA A 321 22.98 -7.42 -7.23
CA ALA A 321 21.73 -6.82 -6.76
C ALA A 321 21.22 -7.47 -5.45
N ALA A 322 21.30 -8.80 -5.34
CA ALA A 322 20.94 -9.51 -4.12
C ALA A 322 21.86 -9.17 -2.94
N ALA A 323 23.17 -9.10 -3.18
CA ALA A 323 24.16 -8.74 -2.15
C ALA A 323 23.96 -7.31 -1.62
N GLU A 324 23.58 -6.38 -2.48
CA GLU A 324 23.27 -4.99 -2.13
C GLU A 324 21.85 -4.82 -1.55
N GLY A 325 21.09 -5.91 -1.44
CA GLY A 325 19.79 -5.92 -0.79
C GLY A 325 18.66 -5.33 -1.62
N PHE A 326 18.75 -5.38 -2.95
CA PHE A 326 17.61 -5.08 -3.81
C PHE A 326 16.59 -6.22 -3.78
N ASP A 327 15.37 -5.94 -4.24
CA ASP A 327 14.27 -6.89 -4.29
C ASP A 327 13.85 -7.21 -5.73
N ILE A 328 14.01 -6.25 -6.64
CA ILE A 328 13.54 -6.32 -8.02
C ILE A 328 14.70 -5.98 -8.95
N VAL A 329 14.95 -6.84 -9.94
CA VAL A 329 15.85 -6.55 -11.05
C VAL A 329 15.03 -6.17 -12.28
N TYR A 330 15.26 -4.97 -12.79
CA TYR A 330 14.66 -4.45 -13.99
C TYR A 330 15.59 -4.64 -15.19
N LEU A 331 15.11 -5.39 -16.20
CA LEU A 331 15.79 -5.60 -17.47
C LEU A 331 15.17 -4.73 -18.57
N PRO A 332 15.95 -3.91 -19.29
CA PRO A 332 15.55 -3.32 -20.58
C PRO A 332 15.10 -4.41 -21.57
N PRO A 333 14.50 -4.03 -22.73
CA PRO A 333 14.04 -5.01 -23.71
C PRO A 333 15.14 -6.03 -24.08
N VAL A 334 14.79 -7.32 -24.00
CA VAL A 334 15.70 -8.45 -24.31
C VAL A 334 15.43 -9.04 -25.68
N PHE A 335 14.78 -8.27 -26.56
CA PHE A 335 14.25 -8.71 -27.84
C PHE A 335 15.18 -8.36 -29.00
N PRO A 336 15.06 -9.00 -30.18
CA PRO A 336 15.83 -8.64 -31.35
C PRO A 336 15.74 -7.14 -31.67
N ILE A 337 16.87 -6.52 -32.01
CA ILE A 337 16.95 -5.09 -32.35
C ILE A 337 16.97 -4.88 -33.87
N GLY A 338 16.16 -3.92 -34.36
CA GLY A 338 16.08 -3.55 -35.78
C GLY A 338 17.40 -3.06 -36.37
N VAL A 339 17.56 -3.17 -37.69
CA VAL A 339 18.74 -2.71 -38.44
C VAL A 339 18.44 -1.42 -39.21
N THR A 340 17.21 -1.26 -39.68
CA THR A 340 16.76 -0.07 -40.40
C THR A 340 16.71 1.14 -39.46
N ASN A 341 17.41 2.21 -39.83
CA ASN A 341 17.57 3.43 -39.02
C ASN A 341 18.12 3.21 -37.61
N ARG A 342 18.83 2.09 -37.37
CA ARG A 342 19.47 1.80 -36.10
C ARG A 342 20.32 2.98 -35.64
N LYS A 343 20.15 3.37 -34.37
CA LYS A 343 20.99 4.40 -33.74
C LYS A 343 22.39 3.86 -33.46
N GLY A 344 23.41 4.67 -33.75
CA GLY A 344 24.79 4.38 -33.33
C GLY A 344 25.10 4.99 -31.97
N ARG A 345 26.36 4.85 -31.56
CA ARG A 345 26.87 5.36 -30.26
C ARG A 345 26.52 6.83 -30.05
N ASN A 346 26.25 7.21 -28.80
CA ASN A 346 25.83 8.58 -28.44
C ASN A 346 24.60 9.08 -29.24
N ASN A 347 23.69 8.17 -29.60
CA ASN A 347 22.45 8.46 -30.32
C ASN A 347 22.67 9.08 -31.71
N THR A 348 23.73 8.67 -32.43
CA THR A 348 23.94 9.08 -33.83
C THR A 348 22.88 8.47 -34.73
N LEU A 349 22.56 9.17 -35.83
CA LEU A 349 21.55 8.71 -36.80
C LEU A 349 22.05 7.57 -37.70
N VAL A 350 23.36 7.38 -37.77
CA VAL A 350 24.00 6.34 -38.57
C VAL A 350 24.76 5.45 -37.59
N ALA A 351 24.39 4.17 -37.57
CA ALA A 351 25.07 3.13 -36.83
C ALA A 351 26.25 2.57 -37.64
N GLU A 352 27.38 2.38 -36.98
CA GLU A 352 28.50 1.64 -37.53
C GLU A 352 28.21 0.12 -37.50
N PRO A 353 28.94 -0.71 -38.28
CA PRO A 353 28.63 -2.15 -38.39
C PRO A 353 28.62 -2.92 -37.07
N ASP A 354 29.43 -2.50 -36.10
CA ASP A 354 29.55 -3.14 -34.78
C ASP A 354 28.67 -2.46 -33.71
N ASP A 355 27.86 -1.44 -34.06
CA ASP A 355 27.00 -0.74 -33.09
C ASP A 355 25.77 -1.61 -32.72
N PRO A 356 25.53 -1.84 -31.42
CA PRO A 356 24.48 -2.75 -30.97
C PRO A 356 23.07 -2.14 -31.12
N GLY A 357 22.96 -0.82 -31.29
CA GLY A 357 21.67 -0.13 -31.36
C GLY A 357 20.97 0.04 -30.02
N SER A 358 19.78 0.66 -30.07
CA SER A 358 18.89 0.82 -28.92
C SER A 358 18.07 -0.46 -28.67
N PRO A 359 18.05 -1.01 -27.44
CA PRO A 359 17.13 -2.11 -27.10
C PRO A 359 15.65 -1.77 -27.34
N PHE A 360 15.31 -0.48 -27.32
CA PHE A 360 13.94 0.00 -27.57
C PHE A 360 13.55 0.02 -29.06
N GLY A 361 14.50 -0.20 -29.98
CA GLY A 361 14.26 -0.44 -31.40
C GLY A 361 13.82 -1.88 -31.65
N ILE A 362 12.72 -2.29 -31.01
CA ILE A 362 12.28 -3.68 -30.90
C ILE A 362 11.81 -4.23 -32.24
N GLY A 363 12.36 -5.38 -32.63
CA GLY A 363 11.92 -6.17 -33.77
C GLY A 363 12.94 -6.23 -34.89
N SER A 364 13.12 -7.40 -35.46
CA SER A 364 13.85 -7.63 -36.70
C SER A 364 13.27 -8.83 -37.44
N GLU A 365 13.94 -9.28 -38.51
CA GLU A 365 13.60 -10.55 -39.14
C GLU A 365 13.72 -11.76 -38.21
N LEU A 366 14.45 -11.63 -37.09
CA LEU A 366 14.67 -12.69 -36.11
C LEU A 366 13.51 -12.83 -35.11
N GLY A 367 12.61 -11.85 -35.01
CA GLY A 367 11.47 -11.88 -34.08
C GLY A 367 11.06 -10.52 -33.54
N GLY A 368 10.11 -10.52 -32.61
CA GLY A 368 9.53 -9.32 -31.99
C GLY A 368 9.44 -9.42 -30.47
N HIS A 369 8.39 -8.83 -29.89
CA HIS A 369 8.16 -8.74 -28.43
C HIS A 369 8.03 -10.09 -27.70
N ASP A 370 7.89 -11.20 -28.42
CA ASP A 370 7.76 -12.55 -27.88
C ASP A 370 9.02 -13.42 -28.08
N THR A 371 10.13 -12.79 -28.50
CA THR A 371 11.36 -13.47 -28.88
C THR A 371 12.53 -12.93 -28.05
N VAL A 372 13.38 -13.82 -27.51
CA VAL A 372 14.67 -13.43 -26.92
C VAL A 372 15.66 -13.14 -28.04
N ASP A 373 16.41 -12.03 -27.95
CA ASP A 373 17.48 -11.72 -28.90
C ASP A 373 18.50 -12.87 -28.95
N PRO A 374 18.74 -13.49 -30.12
CA PRO A 374 19.70 -14.58 -30.26
C PRO A 374 21.13 -14.24 -29.81
N LEU A 375 21.50 -12.95 -29.79
CA LEU A 375 22.78 -12.48 -29.26
C LEU A 375 22.86 -12.56 -27.73
N LEU A 376 21.71 -12.50 -27.04
CA LEU A 376 21.61 -12.65 -25.59
C LEU A 376 21.43 -14.11 -25.16
N GLY A 377 20.83 -14.95 -26.01
CA GLY A 377 20.63 -16.37 -25.78
C GLY A 377 19.27 -16.86 -26.27
N THR A 378 18.67 -17.78 -25.51
CA THR A 378 17.38 -18.41 -25.84
C THR A 378 16.32 -18.14 -24.77
N MET A 379 15.05 -18.49 -25.07
CA MET A 379 13.97 -18.46 -24.08
C MET A 379 14.26 -19.34 -22.86
N ASP A 380 14.98 -20.46 -23.03
CA ASP A 380 15.36 -21.31 -21.89
C ASP A 380 16.45 -20.66 -21.04
N ASP A 381 17.38 -19.92 -21.65
CA ASP A 381 18.35 -19.10 -20.90
C ASP A 381 17.67 -17.97 -20.13
N PHE A 382 16.59 -17.39 -20.68
CA PHE A 382 15.78 -16.39 -19.98
C PHE A 382 15.05 -17.00 -18.77
N LYS A 383 14.42 -18.16 -18.93
CA LYS A 383 13.80 -18.88 -17.80
C LYS A 383 14.82 -19.25 -16.73
N ALA A 384 16.03 -19.64 -17.13
CA ALA A 384 17.12 -19.92 -16.20
C ALA A 384 17.55 -18.65 -15.44
N LEU A 385 17.58 -17.49 -16.09
CA LEU A 385 17.82 -16.19 -15.43
C LEU A 385 16.73 -15.86 -14.41
N CYS A 386 15.45 -16.00 -14.77
CA CYS A 386 14.34 -15.80 -13.84
C CYS A 386 14.41 -16.76 -12.66
N GLN A 387 14.68 -18.05 -12.92
CA GLN A 387 14.84 -19.04 -11.86
C GLN A 387 15.98 -18.66 -10.90
N ARG A 388 17.14 -18.26 -11.43
CA ARG A 388 18.27 -17.83 -10.60
C ARG A 388 17.94 -16.59 -9.77
N ALA A 389 17.21 -15.62 -10.35
CA ALA A 389 16.72 -14.46 -9.61
C ALA A 389 15.81 -14.88 -8.45
N HIS A 390 14.86 -15.77 -8.71
CA HIS A 390 13.95 -16.29 -7.69
C HIS A 390 14.68 -17.05 -6.57
N GLU A 391 15.71 -17.85 -6.88
CA GLU A 391 16.58 -18.50 -5.90
C GLU A 391 17.35 -17.51 -5.01
N LEU A 392 17.63 -16.31 -5.53
CA LEU A 392 18.25 -15.20 -4.79
C LEU A 392 17.22 -14.32 -4.06
N GLY A 393 15.93 -14.63 -4.15
CA GLY A 393 14.84 -13.83 -3.58
C GLY A 393 14.51 -12.56 -4.38
N LEU A 394 15.05 -12.43 -5.59
CA LEU A 394 14.83 -11.30 -6.50
C LEU A 394 13.68 -11.58 -7.45
N GLU A 395 12.90 -10.55 -7.73
CA GLU A 395 11.88 -10.54 -8.79
C GLU A 395 12.45 -10.01 -10.09
N ILE A 396 12.00 -10.53 -11.24
CA ILE A 396 12.33 -9.97 -12.55
C ILE A 396 11.20 -9.04 -13.02
N ALA A 397 11.56 -7.78 -13.23
CA ALA A 397 10.77 -6.81 -13.97
C ALA A 397 11.29 -6.72 -15.41
N LEU A 398 10.43 -6.98 -16.40
CA LEU A 398 10.78 -6.86 -17.81
C LEU A 398 10.23 -5.56 -18.39
N ASP A 399 11.03 -4.85 -19.19
CA ASP A 399 10.55 -3.71 -19.95
C ASP A 399 9.46 -4.14 -20.95
N PHE A 400 8.37 -3.39 -20.99
CA PHE A 400 7.33 -3.51 -21.99
C PHE A 400 7.14 -2.19 -22.73
N ALA A 401 7.88 -2.01 -23.82
CA ALA A 401 7.74 -0.89 -24.74
C ALA A 401 6.87 -1.26 -25.94
N LEU A 402 5.61 -0.82 -25.93
CA LEU A 402 4.67 -1.06 -27.03
C LEU A 402 4.94 -0.15 -28.22
N GLN A 403 5.93 -0.55 -29.03
CA GLN A 403 6.42 0.16 -30.22
C GLN A 403 7.26 -0.79 -31.08
N CYS A 404 7.57 -0.44 -32.31
CA CYS A 404 8.25 -1.34 -33.23
C CYS A 404 9.38 -0.65 -33.98
N SER A 405 10.49 -1.32 -34.22
CA SER A 405 11.43 -0.93 -35.27
C SER A 405 10.74 -1.05 -36.65
N PRO A 406 11.29 -0.44 -37.71
CA PRO A 406 10.79 -0.65 -39.07
C PRO A 406 10.84 -2.11 -39.54
N ASP A 407 11.69 -2.93 -38.91
CA ASP A 407 11.91 -4.32 -39.28
C ASP A 407 11.03 -5.31 -38.49
N HIS A 408 10.24 -4.83 -37.53
CA HIS A 408 9.41 -5.68 -36.68
C HIS A 408 8.36 -6.46 -37.51
N PRO A 409 8.12 -7.76 -37.24
CA PRO A 409 7.16 -8.58 -38.01
C PRO A 409 5.75 -7.97 -38.12
N TRP A 410 5.27 -7.30 -37.07
CA TRP A 410 3.98 -6.60 -37.07
C TRP A 410 3.86 -5.53 -38.15
N VAL A 411 4.94 -4.87 -38.59
CA VAL A 411 4.87 -3.86 -39.66
C VAL A 411 4.33 -4.47 -40.96
N LYS A 412 4.67 -5.74 -41.24
CA LYS A 412 4.18 -6.47 -42.41
C LYS A 412 2.87 -7.21 -42.12
N ALA A 413 2.74 -7.83 -40.94
CA ALA A 413 1.60 -8.67 -40.61
C ALA A 413 0.33 -7.87 -40.20
N HIS A 414 0.52 -6.69 -39.61
CA HIS A 414 -0.52 -5.83 -39.07
C HIS A 414 -0.31 -4.36 -39.50
N PRO A 415 -0.32 -4.04 -40.81
CA PRO A 415 -0.07 -2.67 -41.28
C PRO A 415 -1.11 -1.66 -40.75
N ASN A 416 -2.32 -2.12 -40.41
CA ASN A 416 -3.37 -1.30 -39.80
C ASN A 416 -3.06 -0.88 -38.34
N TRP A 417 -2.05 -1.45 -37.69
CA TRP A 417 -1.57 -1.00 -36.37
C TRP A 417 -0.61 0.18 -36.47
N PHE A 418 -0.35 0.70 -37.67
CA PHE A 418 0.54 1.83 -37.90
C PHE A 418 -0.14 2.89 -38.74
N ARG A 419 0.16 4.15 -38.44
CA ARG A 419 -0.35 5.27 -39.23
C ARG A 419 0.55 5.52 -40.44
N HIS A 420 0.05 5.15 -41.61
CA HIS A 420 0.69 5.47 -42.89
C HIS A 420 0.40 6.92 -43.30
N LYS A 421 1.43 7.61 -43.78
CA LYS A 421 1.34 8.90 -44.46
C LYS A 421 0.76 8.72 -45.87
N PRO A 422 0.32 9.82 -46.52
CA PRO A 422 -0.18 9.75 -47.89
C PRO A 422 0.80 9.17 -48.92
N ASP A 423 2.11 9.22 -48.67
CA ASP A 423 3.15 8.62 -49.52
C ASP A 423 3.42 7.13 -49.21
N GLY A 424 2.68 6.54 -48.27
CA GLY A 424 2.81 5.16 -47.82
C GLY A 424 3.83 4.93 -46.71
N SER A 425 4.69 5.91 -46.39
CA SER A 425 5.66 5.80 -45.30
C SER A 425 5.01 5.91 -43.92
N ILE A 426 5.67 5.38 -42.88
CA ILE A 426 5.22 5.53 -41.48
C ILE A 426 6.08 6.62 -40.82
N ALA A 427 5.45 7.52 -40.06
CA ALA A 427 6.19 8.51 -39.28
C ALA A 427 6.89 7.84 -38.10
N PHE A 428 8.14 8.23 -37.85
CA PHE A 428 8.87 7.78 -36.66
C PHE A 428 8.27 8.36 -35.38
N ALA A 429 8.52 7.70 -34.25
CA ALA A 429 8.07 8.19 -32.96
C ALA A 429 8.82 9.47 -32.55
N GLU A 430 8.11 10.40 -31.90
CA GLU A 430 8.68 11.62 -31.33
C GLU A 430 8.09 11.85 -29.94
N ASN A 431 8.92 12.29 -28.99
CA ASN A 431 8.50 12.82 -27.70
C ASN A 431 9.19 14.19 -27.52
N PRO A 432 8.62 15.27 -28.09
CA PRO A 432 9.34 16.52 -28.30
C PRO A 432 10.05 17.03 -27.03
N PRO A 433 11.35 17.41 -27.14
CA PRO A 433 12.15 17.55 -28.36
C PRO A 433 12.82 16.26 -28.88
N LYS A 434 12.66 15.10 -28.22
CA LYS A 434 13.30 13.83 -28.60
C LYS A 434 12.67 13.23 -29.86
N LYS A 435 13.51 12.66 -30.75
CA LYS A 435 13.11 11.95 -31.97
C LYS A 435 13.70 10.55 -32.01
N TYR A 436 12.89 9.57 -32.40
CA TYR A 436 13.21 8.15 -32.39
C TYR A 436 13.09 7.55 -33.79
N GLN A 437 14.04 7.86 -34.67
CA GLN A 437 14.04 7.45 -36.08
C GLN A 437 14.12 5.92 -36.29
N ASP A 438 14.53 5.20 -35.26
CA ASP A 438 14.62 3.75 -35.18
C ASP A 438 13.29 3.08 -34.78
N ILE A 439 12.22 3.85 -34.53
CA ILE A 439 10.97 3.36 -33.94
C ILE A 439 9.74 3.94 -34.67
N TYR A 440 8.74 3.09 -34.89
CA TYR A 440 7.37 3.40 -35.27
C TYR A 440 6.42 3.27 -34.07
N PRO A 441 5.55 4.28 -33.84
CA PRO A 441 4.51 4.20 -32.81
C PRO A 441 3.33 3.33 -33.30
N ILE A 442 2.65 2.69 -32.34
CA ILE A 442 1.42 1.94 -32.61
C ILE A 442 0.23 2.92 -32.71
N ASP A 443 -0.62 2.74 -33.72
CA ASP A 443 -1.90 3.42 -33.89
C ASP A 443 -3.05 2.49 -33.46
N PHE A 444 -3.83 2.95 -32.48
CA PHE A 444 -4.89 2.15 -31.85
C PHE A 444 -6.24 2.30 -32.56
N ASN A 445 -6.37 3.27 -33.47
CA ASN A 445 -7.67 3.66 -34.02
C ASN A 445 -8.33 2.58 -34.89
N ALA A 446 -7.53 1.80 -35.62
CA ALA A 446 -8.07 0.83 -36.57
C ALA A 446 -8.42 -0.53 -35.91
N ASP A 447 -7.70 -0.94 -34.87
CA ASP A 447 -7.80 -2.29 -34.31
C ASP A 447 -7.34 -2.37 -32.84
N MET A 448 -7.91 -1.53 -31.97
CA MET A 448 -7.59 -1.52 -30.53
C MET A 448 -7.75 -2.90 -29.89
N ALA A 449 -8.84 -3.62 -30.21
CA ALA A 449 -9.12 -4.94 -29.65
C ALA A 449 -8.10 -6.01 -30.09
N GLY A 450 -7.62 -5.97 -31.34
CA GLY A 450 -6.55 -6.85 -31.81
C GLY A 450 -5.24 -6.60 -31.08
N ILE A 451 -4.88 -5.32 -30.88
CA ILE A 451 -3.69 -4.92 -30.14
C ILE A 451 -3.79 -5.35 -28.67
N GLU A 452 -4.93 -5.13 -28.00
CA GLU A 452 -5.16 -5.56 -26.61
C GLU A 452 -4.95 -7.06 -26.44
N LYS A 453 -5.52 -7.86 -27.34
CA LYS A 453 -5.40 -9.32 -27.32
C LYS A 453 -3.96 -9.79 -27.53
N GLU A 454 -3.22 -9.15 -28.43
CA GLU A 454 -1.82 -9.49 -28.67
C GLU A 454 -0.92 -9.10 -27.50
N VAL A 455 -1.13 -7.91 -26.91
CA VAL A 455 -0.40 -7.48 -25.72
C VAL A 455 -0.67 -8.41 -24.54
N GLU A 456 -1.93 -8.82 -24.32
CA GLU A 456 -2.26 -9.80 -23.29
C GLU A 456 -1.54 -11.15 -23.54
N ARG A 457 -1.48 -11.62 -24.79
CA ARG A 457 -0.76 -12.84 -25.18
C ARG A 457 0.74 -12.73 -24.88
N VAL A 458 1.37 -11.61 -25.26
CA VAL A 458 2.79 -11.37 -25.04
C VAL A 458 3.11 -11.31 -23.54
N MET A 459 2.32 -10.57 -22.75
CA MET A 459 2.52 -10.53 -21.29
C MET A 459 2.37 -11.91 -20.65
N ASP A 460 1.35 -12.70 -21.05
CA ASP A 460 1.14 -14.06 -20.55
C ASP A 460 2.31 -15.00 -20.87
N LEU A 461 2.97 -14.84 -22.03
CA LEU A 461 4.19 -15.58 -22.38
C LEU A 461 5.32 -15.32 -21.38
N TRP A 462 5.59 -14.04 -21.07
CA TRP A 462 6.68 -13.65 -20.18
C TRP A 462 6.37 -13.98 -18.71
N ILE A 463 5.10 -13.86 -18.30
CA ILE A 463 4.64 -14.33 -16.98
C ILE A 463 4.93 -15.82 -16.81
N LYS A 464 4.59 -16.64 -17.82
CA LYS A 464 4.91 -18.08 -17.83
C LYS A 464 6.41 -18.37 -17.84
N ALA A 465 7.23 -17.44 -18.32
CA ALA A 465 8.69 -17.55 -18.29
C ALA A 465 9.30 -17.16 -16.93
N GLY A 466 8.51 -16.57 -16.02
CA GLY A 466 8.93 -16.21 -14.66
C GLY A 466 8.93 -14.71 -14.36
N VAL A 467 8.48 -13.86 -15.28
CA VAL A 467 8.34 -12.41 -15.02
C VAL A 467 7.18 -12.16 -14.06
N THR A 468 7.41 -11.39 -13.00
CA THR A 468 6.39 -11.04 -12.00
C THR A 468 5.96 -9.57 -12.07
N ILE A 469 6.69 -8.75 -12.83
CA ILE A 469 6.48 -7.30 -12.93
C ILE A 469 6.77 -6.82 -14.36
N PHE A 470 5.98 -5.85 -14.85
CA PHE A 470 6.29 -5.15 -16.09
C PHE A 470 6.58 -3.68 -15.81
N ARG A 471 7.76 -3.19 -16.24
CA ARG A 471 8.02 -1.75 -16.35
C ARG A 471 7.54 -1.34 -17.73
N VAL A 472 6.47 -0.57 -17.80
CA VAL A 472 5.86 -0.15 -19.08
C VAL A 472 6.47 1.16 -19.53
N ASP A 473 7.04 1.17 -20.72
CA ASP A 473 7.70 2.32 -21.33
C ASP A 473 6.71 3.34 -21.90
N ASN A 474 6.87 4.61 -21.51
CA ASN A 474 6.10 5.74 -22.00
C ASN A 474 4.59 5.45 -22.16
N PRO A 475 3.88 4.91 -21.14
CA PRO A 475 2.47 4.50 -21.27
C PRO A 475 1.56 5.68 -21.61
N HIS A 476 1.96 6.91 -21.25
CA HIS A 476 1.27 8.16 -21.55
C HIS A 476 1.21 8.51 -23.05
N THR A 477 1.95 7.79 -23.91
CA THR A 477 1.91 7.94 -25.37
C THR A 477 0.90 6.99 -26.03
N LYS A 478 0.23 6.15 -25.24
CA LYS A 478 -0.82 5.21 -25.66
C LYS A 478 -2.14 5.58 -24.96
N PRO A 479 -3.31 5.19 -25.49
CA PRO A 479 -4.58 5.53 -24.87
C PRO A 479 -4.68 5.02 -23.43
N VAL A 480 -5.13 5.85 -22.49
CA VAL A 480 -5.34 5.45 -21.09
C VAL A 480 -6.31 4.27 -20.99
N ARG A 481 -7.38 4.29 -21.82
CA ARG A 481 -8.37 3.21 -21.83
C ARG A 481 -7.78 1.86 -22.25
N PHE A 482 -6.85 1.86 -23.21
CA PHE A 482 -6.15 0.65 -23.63
C PHE A 482 -5.43 -0.01 -22.44
N TRP A 483 -4.69 0.78 -21.64
CA TRP A 483 -4.03 0.26 -20.45
C TRP A 483 -5.02 -0.22 -19.39
N GLN A 484 -6.16 0.46 -19.23
CA GLN A 484 -7.21 0.02 -18.33
C GLN A 484 -7.72 -1.38 -18.66
N ASP A 485 -7.95 -1.65 -19.95
CA ASP A 485 -8.44 -2.93 -20.42
C ASP A 485 -7.38 -4.04 -20.33
N VAL A 486 -6.15 -3.76 -20.78
CA VAL A 486 -5.05 -4.73 -20.73
C VAL A 486 -4.70 -5.10 -19.29
N ILE A 487 -4.53 -4.12 -18.39
CA ILE A 487 -4.17 -4.39 -16.99
C ILE A 487 -5.31 -5.16 -16.31
N ALA A 488 -6.57 -4.76 -16.52
CA ALA A 488 -7.70 -5.50 -15.97
C ALA A 488 -7.75 -6.97 -16.45
N ALA A 489 -7.48 -7.22 -17.74
CA ALA A 489 -7.44 -8.57 -18.30
C ALA A 489 -6.29 -9.41 -17.71
N VAL A 490 -5.09 -8.85 -17.60
CA VAL A 490 -3.92 -9.53 -17.03
C VAL A 490 -4.14 -9.79 -15.53
N THR A 491 -4.49 -8.78 -14.74
CA THR A 491 -4.73 -8.89 -13.29
C THR A 491 -5.86 -9.88 -12.97
N LYS A 492 -6.85 -10.06 -13.85
CA LYS A 492 -7.89 -11.08 -13.66
C LYS A 492 -7.34 -12.51 -13.67
N LYS A 493 -6.32 -12.78 -14.50
CA LYS A 493 -5.67 -14.11 -14.61
C LYS A 493 -4.51 -14.24 -13.60
N HIS A 494 -3.75 -13.16 -13.46
CA HIS A 494 -2.51 -13.05 -12.74
C HIS A 494 -2.55 -11.83 -11.78
N PRO A 495 -3.38 -11.86 -10.72
CA PRO A 495 -3.52 -10.76 -9.76
C PRO A 495 -2.23 -10.42 -8.99
N GLU A 496 -1.23 -11.30 -9.05
CA GLU A 496 0.12 -11.10 -8.52
C GLU A 496 1.02 -10.20 -9.38
N ILE A 497 0.65 -9.90 -10.62
CA ILE A 497 1.51 -9.13 -11.52
C ILE A 497 1.40 -7.64 -11.21
N LEU A 498 2.56 -6.99 -11.06
CA LEU A 498 2.67 -5.56 -10.81
C LEU A 498 3.09 -4.81 -12.09
N PHE A 499 2.75 -3.52 -12.16
CA PHE A 499 3.01 -2.67 -13.31
C PHE A 499 3.60 -1.33 -12.86
N LEU A 500 4.80 -1.00 -13.34
CA LEU A 500 5.43 0.31 -13.14
C LEU A 500 5.23 1.17 -14.39
N ALA A 501 4.56 2.32 -14.25
CA ALA A 501 4.42 3.30 -15.32
C ALA A 501 5.64 4.22 -15.42
N GLU A 502 6.35 4.20 -16.55
CA GLU A 502 7.33 5.24 -16.86
C GLU A 502 6.69 6.46 -17.52
N ALA A 503 6.03 7.30 -16.71
CA ALA A 503 5.31 8.46 -17.20
C ALA A 503 5.90 9.79 -16.67
N PHE A 504 6.94 10.29 -17.32
CA PHE A 504 7.45 11.66 -17.10
C PHE A 504 6.63 12.68 -17.90
N THR A 505 5.38 12.90 -17.48
CA THR A 505 4.42 13.76 -18.17
C THR A 505 3.69 14.67 -17.18
N ARG A 506 2.63 15.38 -17.57
CA ARG A 506 1.86 16.26 -16.66
C ARG A 506 1.09 15.44 -15.60
N PRO A 507 0.84 16.01 -14.40
CA PRO A 507 0.26 15.27 -13.27
C PRO A 507 -1.07 14.57 -13.57
N GLY A 508 -1.98 15.23 -14.30
CA GLY A 508 -3.29 14.63 -14.61
C GLY A 508 -3.20 13.33 -15.42
N MET A 509 -2.22 13.20 -16.32
CA MET A 509 -2.01 11.95 -17.08
C MET A 509 -1.37 10.88 -16.20
N MET A 510 -0.41 11.24 -15.34
CA MET A 510 0.20 10.30 -14.37
C MET A 510 -0.86 9.73 -13.41
N ARG A 511 -1.75 10.59 -12.90
CA ARG A 511 -2.86 10.19 -12.04
C ARG A 511 -3.84 9.27 -12.76
N ALA A 512 -4.22 9.61 -14.01
CA ALA A 512 -5.09 8.77 -14.82
C ALA A 512 -4.52 7.37 -15.07
N LEU A 513 -3.21 7.26 -15.36
CA LEU A 513 -2.53 5.97 -15.48
C LEU A 513 -2.57 5.17 -14.18
N SER A 514 -2.36 5.84 -13.05
CA SER A 514 -2.40 5.21 -11.74
C SER A 514 -3.80 4.67 -11.42
N TYR A 515 -4.87 5.42 -11.74
CA TYR A 515 -6.27 4.98 -11.58
C TYR A 515 -6.65 3.76 -12.42
N VAL A 516 -6.05 3.59 -13.60
CA VAL A 516 -6.40 2.47 -14.48
C VAL A 516 -5.68 1.16 -14.14
N GLY A 517 -4.79 1.16 -13.14
CA GLY A 517 -4.23 -0.06 -12.55
C GLY A 517 -2.70 -0.15 -12.50
N PHE A 518 -1.97 0.89 -12.89
CA PHE A 518 -0.51 0.91 -12.71
C PHE A 518 -0.15 0.96 -11.23
N THR A 519 0.42 -0.13 -10.70
CA THR A 519 0.71 -0.33 -9.27
C THR A 519 1.75 0.65 -8.75
N GLN A 520 2.73 1.02 -9.58
CA GLN A 520 3.76 2.00 -9.27
C GLN A 520 3.95 3.00 -10.41
N SER A 521 4.52 4.16 -10.09
CA SER A 521 4.81 5.22 -11.05
C SER A 521 6.23 5.77 -10.87
N HIS A 522 6.94 5.95 -11.98
CA HIS A 522 8.04 6.91 -12.01
C HIS A 522 7.50 8.31 -11.69
N CYS A 523 8.36 9.19 -11.20
CA CYS A 523 7.93 10.46 -10.64
C CYS A 523 8.96 11.58 -10.84
N TYR A 524 8.67 12.79 -10.36
CA TYR A 524 9.53 13.96 -10.59
C TYR A 524 10.74 14.06 -9.66
N PHE A 525 11.01 13.03 -8.86
CA PHE A 525 12.08 13.04 -7.86
C PHE A 525 13.46 13.49 -8.42
N PRO A 526 13.94 13.03 -9.60
CA PRO A 526 15.22 13.51 -10.14
C PRO A 526 15.35 15.04 -10.23
N TRP A 527 14.24 15.74 -10.44
CA TRP A 527 14.17 17.20 -10.60
C TRP A 527 13.62 17.91 -9.35
N ARG A 528 13.70 17.27 -8.17
CA ARG A 528 13.45 17.90 -6.86
C ARG A 528 14.73 17.77 -6.06
N ASN A 529 15.53 18.83 -5.99
CA ASN A 529 16.88 18.84 -5.45
C ASN A 529 17.09 19.87 -4.36
N THR A 530 16.34 20.97 -4.35
CA THR A 530 16.41 21.97 -3.27
C THR A 530 15.56 21.57 -2.07
N LYS A 531 15.78 22.20 -0.92
CA LYS A 531 14.96 21.98 0.28
C LYS A 531 13.50 22.31 0.01
N ASP A 532 13.19 23.51 -0.49
CA ASP A 532 11.82 23.93 -0.79
C ASP A 532 11.09 22.94 -1.72
N GLU A 533 11.77 22.49 -2.78
CA GLU A 533 11.23 21.49 -3.71
C GLU A 533 10.92 20.16 -3.03
N LEU A 534 11.77 19.72 -2.09
CA LEU A 534 11.62 18.44 -1.40
C LEU A 534 10.61 18.52 -0.24
N GLU A 535 10.56 19.65 0.49
CA GLU A 535 9.59 19.90 1.56
C GLU A 535 8.16 19.98 1.00
N GLU A 536 7.97 20.48 -0.22
CA GLU A 536 6.69 20.40 -0.93
C GLU A 536 6.40 18.98 -1.43
N TYR A 537 7.40 18.31 -2.00
CA TYR A 537 7.19 17.07 -2.75
C TYR A 537 7.03 15.83 -1.85
N LEU A 538 7.74 15.76 -0.72
CA LEU A 538 7.66 14.62 0.19
C LEU A 538 6.24 14.42 0.77
N PRO A 539 5.55 15.45 1.31
CA PRO A 539 4.17 15.31 1.77
C PRO A 539 3.19 14.97 0.65
N VAL A 540 3.37 15.51 -0.57
CA VAL A 540 2.52 15.16 -1.72
C VAL A 540 2.65 13.68 -2.05
N THR A 541 3.86 13.15 -2.09
CA THR A 541 4.09 11.74 -2.47
C THR A 541 3.83 10.74 -1.34
N ASN A 542 3.81 11.20 -0.08
CA ASN A 542 3.58 10.40 1.13
C ASN A 542 2.28 10.82 1.88
N GLY A 543 1.37 11.51 1.20
CA GLY A 543 0.09 11.95 1.75
C GLY A 543 -1.09 11.16 1.20
N ASP A 544 -2.25 11.80 1.11
CA ASP A 544 -3.47 11.20 0.53
C ASP A 544 -3.27 10.77 -0.93
N ASP A 545 -2.44 11.50 -1.66
CA ASP A 545 -2.03 11.18 -3.03
C ASP A 545 -1.33 9.82 -3.14
N GLY A 546 -0.71 9.35 -2.05
CA GLY A 546 -0.08 8.05 -1.92
C GLY A 546 -1.06 6.89 -2.09
N TYR A 547 -2.34 7.05 -1.72
CA TYR A 547 -3.37 6.01 -1.89
C TYR A 547 -3.67 5.72 -3.36
N TYR A 548 -3.31 6.64 -4.25
CA TYR A 548 -3.68 6.55 -5.66
C TYR A 548 -2.47 6.55 -6.58
N GLN A 549 -1.27 6.95 -6.14
CA GLN A 549 -0.05 6.91 -6.94
C GLN A 549 1.16 6.61 -6.06
N HIS A 550 1.61 5.35 -6.09
CA HIS A 550 2.85 4.92 -5.43
C HIS A 550 4.07 5.38 -6.26
N ASN A 551 4.69 6.47 -5.82
CA ASN A 551 5.84 7.05 -6.50
C ASN A 551 7.12 6.27 -6.16
N THR A 552 7.78 5.75 -7.18
CA THR A 552 9.09 5.09 -7.04
C THR A 552 10.20 6.09 -7.29
N PHE A 553 11.07 6.32 -6.31
CA PHE A 553 12.11 7.33 -6.38
C PHE A 553 13.37 6.77 -7.04
N TRP A 554 13.66 7.25 -8.26
CA TRP A 554 14.87 6.92 -9.00
C TRP A 554 15.74 8.17 -9.09
N PRO A 555 16.94 8.20 -8.48
CA PRO A 555 17.87 9.33 -8.64
C PRO A 555 18.36 9.50 -10.09
N THR A 556 18.58 8.38 -10.78
CA THR A 556 19.04 8.34 -12.16
C THR A 556 18.34 7.22 -12.92
N THR A 557 18.27 7.37 -14.24
CA THR A 557 17.89 6.32 -15.19
C THR A 557 18.81 6.41 -16.41
N PRO A 558 18.78 5.48 -17.37
CA PRO A 558 19.53 5.60 -18.62
C PRO A 558 19.21 6.89 -19.41
N ASP A 559 18.07 7.53 -19.12
CA ASP A 559 17.60 8.76 -19.75
C ASP A 559 17.72 10.01 -18.87
N ILE A 560 18.10 9.84 -17.60
CA ILE A 560 18.10 10.89 -16.58
C ILE A 560 19.38 10.85 -15.76
N LEU A 561 20.19 11.88 -15.95
CA LEU A 561 21.31 12.28 -15.12
C LEU A 561 21.20 13.79 -14.96
N THR A 562 20.70 14.28 -13.82
CA THR A 562 20.47 15.72 -13.61
C THR A 562 21.77 16.47 -13.31
N ALA A 563 21.72 17.81 -13.37
CA ALA A 563 22.87 18.66 -13.03
C ALA A 563 23.37 18.39 -11.60
N TYR A 564 22.46 18.13 -10.65
CA TYR A 564 22.83 17.76 -9.28
C TYR A 564 23.75 16.53 -9.26
N MET A 565 23.37 15.46 -9.95
CA MET A 565 24.16 14.23 -10.02
C MET A 565 25.51 14.43 -10.73
N ARG A 566 25.52 15.24 -11.80
CA ARG A 566 26.74 15.59 -12.54
C ARG A 566 27.76 16.31 -11.64
N ASP A 567 27.30 17.30 -10.88
CA ASP A 567 28.21 18.27 -10.24
C ASP A 567 28.69 17.85 -8.84
N ASN A 568 27.97 16.95 -8.15
CA ASN A 568 28.22 16.67 -6.73
C ASN A 568 28.99 15.37 -6.43
N GLY A 569 29.45 14.64 -7.44
CA GLY A 569 30.31 13.45 -7.29
C GLY A 569 29.79 12.42 -6.27
N VAL A 570 30.69 11.82 -5.48
CA VAL A 570 30.34 10.79 -4.47
C VAL A 570 29.31 11.31 -3.46
N ALA A 571 29.50 12.52 -2.91
CA ALA A 571 28.59 13.09 -1.93
C ALA A 571 27.17 13.21 -2.50
N GLY A 572 27.03 13.74 -3.71
CA GLY A 572 25.73 13.84 -4.38
C GLY A 572 25.05 12.48 -4.60
N HIS A 573 25.80 11.45 -4.96
CA HIS A 573 25.24 10.10 -5.11
C HIS A 573 24.79 9.53 -3.76
N CYS A 574 25.53 9.75 -2.68
CA CYS A 574 25.08 9.33 -1.36
C CYS A 574 23.85 10.11 -0.89
N VAL A 575 23.82 11.44 -1.07
CA VAL A 575 22.67 12.30 -0.72
C VAL A 575 21.41 11.84 -1.45
N ARG A 576 21.47 11.65 -2.77
CA ARG A 576 20.29 11.24 -3.54
C ARG A 576 19.87 9.80 -3.27
N ALA A 577 20.80 8.92 -2.91
CA ALA A 577 20.46 7.57 -2.46
C ALA A 577 19.70 7.61 -1.11
N VAL A 578 20.18 8.38 -0.13
CA VAL A 578 19.48 8.55 1.15
C VAL A 578 18.08 9.14 0.94
N LEU A 579 17.95 10.21 0.16
CA LEU A 579 16.66 10.84 -0.12
C LEU A 579 15.70 9.90 -0.87
N ALA A 580 16.18 9.11 -1.82
CA ALA A 580 15.35 8.14 -2.52
C ALA A 580 14.89 7.00 -1.59
N ALA A 581 15.85 6.38 -0.91
CA ALA A 581 15.64 5.24 -0.04
C ALA A 581 14.83 5.58 1.22
N MET A 582 14.97 6.78 1.77
CA MET A 582 14.20 7.18 2.94
C MET A 582 12.97 8.03 2.58
N GLY A 583 12.93 8.69 1.42
CA GLY A 583 11.82 9.55 1.02
C GLY A 583 10.63 8.80 0.42
N SER A 584 10.81 7.56 -0.03
CA SER A 584 9.72 6.71 -0.56
C SER A 584 9.88 5.24 -0.15
N PRO A 585 8.79 4.52 0.15
CA PRO A 585 8.78 3.06 0.28
C PRO A 585 9.21 2.32 -0.99
N SER A 586 9.13 2.93 -2.17
CA SER A 586 9.65 2.35 -3.41
C SER A 586 10.77 3.22 -3.97
N TRP A 587 11.95 2.64 -4.24
CA TRP A 587 13.08 3.36 -4.82
C TRP A 587 13.88 2.47 -5.77
N GLY A 588 14.71 3.07 -6.64
CA GLY A 588 15.53 2.30 -7.56
C GLY A 588 16.79 2.99 -8.04
N ILE A 589 17.74 2.20 -8.54
CA ILE A 589 18.98 2.68 -9.16
C ILE A 589 19.26 2.00 -10.50
N TYR A 590 19.93 2.74 -11.39
CA TYR A 590 20.47 2.23 -12.63
C TYR A 590 21.98 1.94 -12.47
N ASN A 591 22.42 0.74 -12.88
CA ASN A 591 23.78 0.25 -12.69
C ASN A 591 24.83 1.20 -13.29
N GLY A 592 25.93 1.39 -12.57
CA GLY A 592 26.89 2.46 -12.81
C GLY A 592 26.72 3.64 -11.85
N TYR A 593 25.60 3.70 -11.11
CA TYR A 593 25.43 4.60 -9.96
C TYR A 593 26.51 4.38 -8.90
N GLU A 594 26.83 3.11 -8.63
CA GLU A 594 27.85 2.66 -7.68
C GLU A 594 29.26 3.08 -8.11
N LEU A 595 29.43 3.37 -9.39
CA LEU A 595 30.70 3.76 -10.02
C LEU A 595 30.79 5.27 -10.27
N ILE A 596 29.79 6.05 -9.84
CA ILE A 596 29.73 7.50 -10.04
C ILE A 596 29.79 7.86 -11.53
N GLU A 597 29.06 7.12 -12.38
CA GLU A 597 28.94 7.44 -13.81
C GLU A 597 28.10 8.72 -14.01
N ASN A 598 28.76 9.88 -13.87
CA ASN A 598 28.11 11.19 -13.73
C ASN A 598 28.45 12.20 -14.83
N LYS A 599 28.97 11.74 -15.97
CA LYS A 599 29.26 12.61 -17.11
C LYS A 599 28.04 12.72 -18.01
N GLN A 600 27.46 13.91 -18.09
CA GLN A 600 26.37 14.21 -19.02
C GLN A 600 26.86 14.32 -20.46
N ARG A 601 26.02 13.88 -21.40
CA ARG A 601 26.15 14.22 -22.81
C ARG A 601 25.86 15.73 -22.98
N PRO A 602 26.69 16.50 -23.71
CA PRO A 602 26.47 17.95 -23.85
C PRO A 602 25.07 18.29 -24.38
N GLY A 603 24.33 19.11 -23.61
CA GLY A 603 22.98 19.56 -23.96
C GLY A 603 21.84 18.59 -23.63
N PHE A 604 22.14 17.45 -23.00
CA PHE A 604 21.14 16.44 -22.61
C PHE A 604 21.31 16.03 -21.15
N GLU A 605 20.22 15.66 -20.50
CA GLU A 605 20.24 15.07 -19.15
C GLU A 605 20.40 13.54 -19.21
N GLU A 606 21.25 13.03 -20.09
CA GLU A 606 21.58 11.61 -20.17
C GLU A 606 23.11 11.43 -20.08
N GLN A 607 23.58 10.22 -19.73
CA GLN A 607 25.01 9.96 -19.71
C GLN A 607 25.64 10.11 -21.10
N ILE A 608 26.87 10.60 -21.17
CA ILE A 608 27.73 10.42 -22.34
C ILE A 608 28.14 8.95 -22.44
N ASP A 609 28.36 8.48 -23.67
CA ASP A 609 28.67 7.08 -23.98
C ASP A 609 27.58 6.16 -23.38
N ASN A 610 26.33 6.50 -23.70
CA ASN A 610 25.14 5.94 -23.07
C ASN A 610 24.98 4.45 -23.40
N GLU A 611 24.76 3.62 -22.37
CA GLU A 611 24.59 2.17 -22.48
C GLU A 611 23.38 1.76 -23.35
N LYS A 612 22.41 2.67 -23.58
CA LYS A 612 21.35 2.45 -24.58
C LYS A 612 21.91 2.23 -25.98
N TYR A 613 23.05 2.82 -26.34
CA TYR A 613 23.59 2.75 -27.71
C TYR A 613 24.93 2.03 -27.82
N GLU A 614 25.51 1.60 -26.69
CA GLU A 614 26.75 0.83 -26.68
C GLU A 614 26.78 -0.21 -25.57
N VAL A 615 27.67 -1.20 -25.69
CA VAL A 615 27.94 -2.17 -24.63
C VAL A 615 28.98 -1.57 -23.68
N LYS A 616 28.66 -1.49 -22.38
CA LYS A 616 29.59 -0.98 -21.37
C LYS A 616 30.34 -2.11 -20.68
N VAL A 617 31.68 -2.05 -20.74
CA VAL A 617 32.56 -2.90 -19.92
C VAL A 617 32.89 -2.14 -18.64
N ARG A 618 32.39 -2.61 -17.50
CA ARG A 618 32.59 -1.97 -16.19
C ARG A 618 33.62 -2.72 -15.35
N ASP A 619 34.51 -1.97 -14.72
CA ASP A 619 35.41 -2.48 -13.69
C ASP A 619 34.75 -2.36 -12.31
N TRP A 620 33.99 -3.39 -11.94
CA TRP A 620 33.27 -3.46 -10.68
C TRP A 620 34.18 -3.46 -9.44
N SER A 621 35.49 -3.69 -9.59
CA SER A 621 36.42 -3.58 -8.46
C SER A 621 36.50 -2.14 -7.90
N LYS A 622 36.18 -1.13 -8.72
CA LYS A 622 36.16 0.28 -8.32
C LYS A 622 34.97 0.66 -7.45
N ALA A 623 33.86 -0.09 -7.48
CA ALA A 623 32.67 0.23 -6.68
C ALA A 623 33.00 0.31 -5.18
N LYS A 624 33.90 -0.54 -4.70
CA LYS A 624 34.37 -0.53 -3.30
C LYS A 624 35.17 0.73 -2.94
N GLN A 625 35.84 1.36 -3.89
CA GLN A 625 36.67 2.54 -3.63
C GLN A 625 35.82 3.78 -3.31
N TYR A 626 34.63 3.88 -3.90
CA TYR A 626 33.73 5.02 -3.70
C TYR A 626 32.82 4.88 -2.48
N GLY A 627 32.64 3.67 -1.94
CA GLY A 627 31.75 3.40 -0.80
C GLY A 627 30.25 3.48 -1.11
N VAL A 628 29.85 3.80 -2.36
CA VAL A 628 28.43 3.94 -2.71
C VAL A 628 27.70 2.60 -2.65
N ALA A 629 28.30 1.50 -3.13
CA ALA A 629 27.68 0.17 -3.01
C ALA A 629 27.44 -0.21 -1.53
N GLU A 630 28.34 0.17 -0.62
CA GLU A 630 28.17 -0.04 0.82
C GLU A 630 27.03 0.82 1.39
N MET A 631 26.93 2.08 0.96
CA MET A 631 25.80 2.96 1.30
C MET A 631 24.47 2.37 0.83
N LEU A 632 24.37 1.91 -0.42
CA LEU A 632 23.14 1.29 -0.96
C LEU A 632 22.75 0.05 -0.15
N THR A 633 23.73 -0.80 0.17
CA THR A 633 23.53 -1.98 1.01
C THR A 633 23.03 -1.60 2.41
N ALA A 634 23.63 -0.58 3.03
CA ALA A 634 23.22 -0.08 4.33
C ALA A 634 21.78 0.46 4.29
N LEU A 635 21.43 1.27 3.29
CA LEU A 635 20.09 1.81 3.12
C LEU A 635 19.03 0.71 2.98
N ASN A 636 19.28 -0.30 2.13
CA ASN A 636 18.36 -1.43 1.98
C ASN A 636 18.24 -2.26 3.27
N LYS A 637 19.34 -2.42 4.02
CA LYS A 637 19.31 -3.09 5.32
C LYS A 637 18.49 -2.31 6.35
N ILE A 638 18.69 -1.00 6.45
CA ILE A 638 17.93 -0.11 7.35
C ILE A 638 16.45 -0.19 7.02
N ARG A 639 16.08 -0.04 5.74
CA ARG A 639 14.69 -0.12 5.30
C ARG A 639 13.99 -1.43 5.69
N ARG A 640 14.70 -2.56 5.68
CA ARG A 640 14.15 -3.87 6.08
C ARG A 640 14.06 -4.05 7.59
N ALA A 641 14.89 -3.34 8.36
CA ALA A 641 14.88 -3.41 9.81
C ALA A 641 13.78 -2.56 10.45
N HIS A 642 13.26 -1.56 9.71
CA HIS A 642 12.36 -0.54 10.24
C HIS A 642 11.01 -0.55 9.50
N PRO A 643 9.92 -1.04 10.13
CA PRO A 643 8.55 -0.92 9.61
C PRO A 643 8.16 0.50 9.16
N ALA A 644 8.75 1.54 9.76
CA ALA A 644 8.53 2.93 9.37
C ALA A 644 8.91 3.22 7.91
N ALA A 645 9.81 2.44 7.29
CA ALA A 645 10.17 2.61 5.89
C ALA A 645 9.19 1.97 4.88
N LEU A 646 8.15 1.27 5.35
CA LEU A 646 7.31 0.40 4.52
C LEU A 646 6.02 1.07 4.00
N SER A 647 5.64 2.24 4.51
CA SER A 647 4.36 2.88 4.17
C SER A 647 4.52 4.26 3.52
N TYR A 648 3.62 4.57 2.61
CA TYR A 648 3.51 5.91 2.04
C TYR A 648 2.87 6.90 3.01
N HIS A 649 2.24 6.48 4.11
CA HIS A 649 1.34 7.34 4.88
C HIS A 649 1.85 7.75 6.26
N ASN A 650 3.18 7.77 6.43
CA ASN A 650 3.79 7.92 7.76
C ASN A 650 4.99 8.88 7.81
N LEU A 651 5.15 9.72 6.77
CA LEU A 651 6.25 10.68 6.67
C LEU A 651 5.79 12.09 7.09
N THR A 652 6.57 12.74 7.95
CA THR A 652 6.39 14.13 8.38
C THR A 652 7.65 14.94 8.13
N VAL A 653 7.56 16.05 7.39
CA VAL A 653 8.68 16.97 7.19
C VAL A 653 8.93 17.76 8.47
N LEU A 654 10.18 17.87 8.89
CA LEU A 654 10.59 18.51 10.13
C LEU A 654 11.19 19.90 9.87
N PRO A 655 10.86 20.92 10.67
CA PRO A 655 11.45 22.25 10.51
C PRO A 655 12.96 22.23 10.74
N THR A 656 13.69 22.91 9.85
CA THR A 656 15.14 23.15 9.99
C THR A 656 15.48 24.61 9.70
N SER A 657 16.52 25.13 10.34
CA SER A 657 16.93 26.54 10.23
C SER A 657 17.87 26.86 9.06
N ASP A 658 18.42 25.86 8.37
CA ASP A 658 19.36 26.04 7.25
C ASP A 658 18.69 25.63 5.92
N PRO A 659 18.84 26.40 4.82
CA PRO A 659 18.23 26.09 3.53
C PRO A 659 18.81 24.87 2.81
N ASN A 660 19.95 24.33 3.25
CA ASN A 660 20.58 23.14 2.68
C ASN A 660 20.43 21.90 3.56
N ILE A 661 19.81 22.02 4.75
CA ILE A 661 19.50 20.86 5.60
C ILE A 661 18.02 20.54 5.47
N LEU A 662 17.70 19.36 4.93
CA LEU A 662 16.35 18.80 4.95
C LEU A 662 16.25 17.80 6.10
N ALA A 663 15.11 17.79 6.81
CA ALA A 663 14.82 16.75 7.78
C ALA A 663 13.37 16.25 7.64
N PHE A 664 13.17 14.95 7.87
CA PHE A 664 11.84 14.36 7.97
C PHE A 664 11.87 13.15 8.90
N ALA A 665 10.73 12.86 9.53
CA ALA A 665 10.52 11.67 10.33
C ALA A 665 9.65 10.66 9.56
N ARG A 666 9.88 9.38 9.81
CA ARG A 666 8.92 8.30 9.52
C ARG A 666 8.55 7.62 10.82
N HIS A 667 7.25 7.50 11.09
CA HIS A 667 6.77 6.99 12.37
C HIS A 667 5.67 5.95 12.20
N THR A 668 5.87 4.76 12.76
CA THR A 668 4.84 3.72 12.86
C THR A 668 4.53 3.46 14.33
N PRO A 669 3.29 3.72 14.79
CA PRO A 669 2.85 3.42 16.15
C PRO A 669 3.02 1.95 16.55
N ALA A 670 3.18 1.71 17.85
CA ALA A 670 3.50 0.40 18.42
C ALA A 670 2.51 -0.71 18.06
N GLU A 671 1.23 -0.36 17.98
CA GLU A 671 0.13 -1.25 17.62
C GLU A 671 0.15 -1.65 16.14
N LEU A 672 0.89 -0.93 15.29
CA LEU A 672 0.99 -1.15 13.85
C LEU A 672 2.31 -1.82 13.42
N THR A 673 3.32 -1.90 14.28
CA THR A 673 4.62 -2.51 13.94
C THR A 673 4.62 -4.04 14.01
N GLY A 674 3.64 -4.65 14.67
CA GLY A 674 3.62 -6.08 14.97
C GLY A 674 4.59 -6.51 16.08
N THR A 675 5.48 -5.64 16.55
CA THR A 675 6.40 -5.89 17.67
C THR A 675 5.86 -5.37 19.00
N GLY A 676 4.84 -4.50 18.97
CA GLY A 676 4.32 -3.80 20.15
C GLY A 676 5.19 -2.64 20.61
N GLN A 677 6.19 -2.25 19.81
CA GLN A 677 7.06 -1.10 20.02
C GLN A 677 6.89 -0.15 18.84
N ALA A 678 6.80 1.16 19.10
CA ALA A 678 6.76 2.13 18.01
C ALA A 678 8.10 2.15 17.28
N ASP A 679 8.08 2.34 15.96
CA ASP A 679 9.28 2.43 15.14
C ASP A 679 9.35 3.84 14.55
N THR A 680 10.42 4.57 14.86
CA THR A 680 10.61 5.96 14.41
C THR A 680 12.01 6.13 13.83
N LEU A 681 12.05 6.60 12.58
CA LEU A 681 13.26 7.03 11.90
C LEU A 681 13.23 8.56 11.74
N ILE A 682 14.32 9.23 12.08
CA ILE A 682 14.54 10.66 11.82
C ILE A 682 15.70 10.78 10.83
N VAL A 683 15.42 11.37 9.68
CA VAL A 683 16.37 11.47 8.58
C VAL A 683 16.75 12.93 8.40
N VAL A 684 18.05 13.22 8.44
CA VAL A 684 18.59 14.57 8.27
C VAL A 684 19.63 14.53 7.17
N VAL A 685 19.51 15.37 6.15
CA VAL A 685 20.35 15.31 4.95
C VAL A 685 20.91 16.69 4.64
N ASN A 686 22.23 16.76 4.40
CA ASN A 686 22.86 17.92 3.79
C ASN A 686 22.75 17.84 2.27
N LEU A 687 22.02 18.77 1.66
CA LEU A 687 21.77 18.82 0.23
C LEU A 687 22.96 19.40 -0.56
N ASP A 688 23.88 20.13 0.08
CA ASP A 688 25.09 20.67 -0.54
C ASP A 688 26.18 19.58 -0.58
N GLY A 689 26.64 19.18 -1.77
CA GLY A 689 27.69 18.18 -1.94
C GLY A 689 29.12 18.69 -1.74
N HIS A 690 29.30 19.96 -1.41
CA HIS A 690 30.60 20.64 -1.34
C HIS A 690 30.90 21.27 0.02
N ASN A 691 29.88 21.79 0.73
CA ASN A 691 30.07 22.54 1.97
C ASN A 691 29.46 21.85 3.19
N ALA A 692 30.06 22.08 4.36
CA ALA A 692 29.49 21.67 5.63
C ALA A 692 28.37 22.63 6.05
N HIS A 693 27.27 22.07 6.55
CA HIS A 693 26.11 22.82 7.01
C HIS A 693 25.72 22.43 8.43
N GLN A 694 25.10 23.37 9.13
CA GLN A 694 24.67 23.20 10.52
C GLN A 694 23.24 23.70 10.66
N SER A 695 22.44 23.01 11.45
CA SER A 695 21.05 23.40 11.64
C SER A 695 20.53 22.99 13.02
N MET A 696 19.44 23.63 13.43
CA MET A 696 18.59 23.14 14.51
C MET A 696 17.41 22.39 13.90
N ILE A 697 17.20 21.15 14.34
CA ILE A 697 16.08 20.29 13.93
C ILE A 697 15.04 20.29 15.04
N HIS A 698 13.82 20.72 14.70
CA HIS A 698 12.70 20.73 15.65
C HIS A 698 11.86 19.45 15.53
N LEU A 699 11.53 18.82 16.66
CA LEU A 699 10.67 17.65 16.77
C LEU A 699 9.46 17.94 17.65
N GLU A 700 8.26 17.81 17.07
CA GLU A 700 7.00 17.83 17.80
C GLU A 700 6.74 16.45 18.42
N LEU A 701 7.41 16.18 19.55
CA LEU A 701 7.42 14.86 20.20
C LEU A 701 6.01 14.31 20.49
N GLY A 702 5.10 15.19 20.94
CA GLY A 702 3.73 14.81 21.26
C GLY A 702 2.92 14.37 20.03
N GLU A 703 3.16 14.97 18.86
CA GLU A 703 2.48 14.62 17.61
C GLU A 703 2.94 13.25 17.08
N LEU A 704 4.19 12.88 17.35
CA LEU A 704 4.75 11.56 17.03
C LEU A 704 4.47 10.52 18.12
N GLY A 705 3.68 10.84 19.15
CA GLY A 705 3.40 9.93 20.27
C GLY A 705 4.65 9.54 21.09
N LEU A 706 5.71 10.35 21.01
CA LEU A 706 6.98 10.12 21.71
C LEU A 706 6.96 10.76 23.10
N PRO A 707 7.77 10.26 24.07
CA PRO A 707 7.86 10.85 25.40
C PRO A 707 8.25 12.32 25.37
N THR A 708 7.47 13.17 26.05
CA THR A 708 7.68 14.63 26.12
C THR A 708 8.37 15.08 27.41
N ASP A 709 8.50 14.17 28.39
CA ASP A 709 9.00 14.41 29.75
C ASP A 709 10.51 14.10 29.91
N ARG A 710 11.15 13.53 28.89
CA ARG A 710 12.57 13.13 28.89
C ARG A 710 13.18 13.15 27.49
N PRO A 711 14.51 13.27 27.37
CA PRO A 711 15.19 13.08 26.09
C PRO A 711 15.01 11.66 25.54
N LEU A 712 14.99 11.55 24.22
CA LEU A 712 15.01 10.31 23.44
C LEU A 712 16.45 9.84 23.25
N ASN A 713 16.71 8.56 23.46
CA ASN A 713 17.95 7.96 22.96
C ASN A 713 17.75 7.64 21.47
N VAL A 714 18.66 8.12 20.63
CA VAL A 714 18.62 7.85 19.19
C VAL A 714 19.95 7.30 18.73
N ARG A 715 19.90 6.40 17.75
CA ARG A 715 21.09 5.77 17.17
C ARG A 715 21.14 6.05 15.67
N ASP A 716 22.27 6.56 15.19
CA ASP A 716 22.52 6.72 13.77
C ASP A 716 22.84 5.37 13.13
N GLU A 717 21.92 4.87 12.30
CA GLU A 717 22.02 3.56 11.67
C GLU A 717 23.13 3.49 10.62
N LEU A 718 23.60 4.64 10.10
CA LEU A 718 24.72 4.68 9.17
C LEU A 718 26.07 4.52 9.88
N THR A 719 26.21 5.08 11.08
CA THR A 719 27.52 5.19 11.78
C THR A 719 27.60 4.44 13.10
N GLY A 720 26.47 4.02 13.66
CA GLY A 720 26.34 3.42 14.97
C GLY A 720 26.50 4.39 16.14
N ARG A 721 26.66 5.70 15.89
CA ARG A 721 26.76 6.72 16.93
C ARG A 721 25.43 6.88 17.66
N GLU A 722 25.48 7.12 18.96
CA GLU A 722 24.31 7.33 19.80
C GLU A 722 24.24 8.80 20.26
N PHE A 723 23.04 9.34 20.34
CA PHE A 723 22.76 10.70 20.77
C PHE A 723 21.56 10.73 21.72
N GLN A 724 21.40 11.85 22.42
CA GLN A 724 20.18 12.18 23.14
C GLN A 724 19.50 13.36 22.47
N TRP A 725 18.28 13.15 21.99
CA TRP A 725 17.49 14.15 21.29
C TRP A 725 16.30 14.61 22.14
N SER A 726 15.89 15.86 21.99
CA SER A 726 14.71 16.43 22.64
C SER A 726 13.91 17.22 21.59
N TRP A 727 13.30 18.33 21.96
CA TRP A 727 12.52 19.19 21.07
C TRP A 727 13.40 19.84 19.99
N ASP A 728 14.52 20.44 20.38
CA ASP A 728 15.43 21.15 19.46
C ASP A 728 16.82 20.51 19.47
N ASN A 729 17.31 20.09 18.31
CA ASN A 729 18.50 19.26 18.18
C ASN A 729 19.49 19.87 17.20
N TYR A 730 20.69 20.19 17.68
CA TYR A 730 21.77 20.70 16.83
C TYR A 730 22.39 19.57 16.00
N VAL A 731 22.58 19.83 14.71
CA VAL A 731 23.28 18.93 13.78
C VAL A 731 24.36 19.68 13.00
N SER A 732 25.42 18.97 12.62
CA SER A 732 26.49 19.46 11.75
C SER A 732 26.90 18.35 10.79
N LEU A 733 26.63 18.53 9.50
CA LEU A 733 26.91 17.55 8.45
C LEU A 733 27.93 18.10 7.46
N ALA A 734 28.89 17.27 7.07
CA ALA A 734 29.97 17.65 6.16
C ALA A 734 30.09 16.60 5.05
N PRO A 735 30.03 16.97 3.76
CA PRO A 735 29.92 16.00 2.65
C PRO A 735 31.08 14.99 2.53
N TRP A 736 32.26 15.33 3.05
CA TRP A 736 33.44 14.44 3.10
C TRP A 736 33.48 13.51 4.32
N ALA A 737 32.55 13.66 5.26
CA ALA A 737 32.44 12.84 6.47
C ALA A 737 31.07 12.16 6.53
N ASP A 738 30.02 12.94 6.74
CA ASP A 738 28.64 12.48 6.90
C ASP A 738 27.72 13.35 6.01
N VAL A 739 27.15 12.76 4.96
CA VAL A 739 26.15 13.45 4.11
C VAL A 739 24.76 13.51 4.75
N ALA A 740 24.49 12.61 5.69
CA ALA A 740 23.20 12.46 6.34
C ALA A 740 23.32 11.73 7.68
N HIS A 741 22.30 11.88 8.52
CA HIS A 741 21.99 10.99 9.62
C HIS A 741 20.69 10.22 9.32
N ILE A 742 20.66 8.94 9.69
CA ILE A 742 19.42 8.15 9.73
C ILE A 742 19.29 7.62 11.14
N LEU A 743 18.52 8.31 11.98
CA LEU A 743 18.45 8.08 13.41
C LEU A 743 17.23 7.22 13.75
N SER A 744 17.43 6.07 14.39
CA SER A 744 16.34 5.29 14.97
C SER A 744 16.13 5.67 16.44
N VAL A 745 14.88 5.83 16.86
CA VAL A 745 14.52 6.04 18.29
C VAL A 745 14.54 4.69 19.02
N GLN A 746 15.21 4.64 20.18
CA GLN A 746 15.48 3.40 20.94
C GLN A 746 14.52 3.15 22.10
#